data_AF-K9V0Q2-F1
#
_entry.id   AF-K9V0Q2-F1
#
_cell.length_a   1.000
_cell.length_b   1.000
_cell.length_c   1.000
_cell.angle_alpha   90.00
_cell.angle_beta   90.00
_cell.angle_gamma   90.00
#
_symmetry.space_group_name_H-M   'P 1'
#
loop_
_entity.id
_entity.type
_entity.pdbx_description
1 polymer ?
#
loop_
_entity_poly.entity_id
_entity_poly.type
_entity_poly.pdbx_seq_one_letter_code
_entity_poly.pdbx_strand_id
1 'polypeptide(L)'
;MKFQKVPQIILKPFVKNYLNKYSRVLKHTKYNALMRWSWMQPILEDLKGELFADEAETVEETAKTITPPPDLPREAGVQFFDSPYQRYACVCNDPLQCDRALPITQAGDKTQACTSCGFPALLAEPVLIPNLPEPKQQKIAGLRGVYRIERWLGRLGMGRIYAATQLGINQPVIIKEYLLPGRYFNAEEIYKQLQLFKSVAGICLADGRVQDFRFLQPIEAIIDESQGRCYLVMDERYACPTLNNYLANCRGREEREKGKGEGEIRVRGNKENKKNQGMSSSQVHLVLNQTLQTLEFLHGQKFRFPSAQIQNGVVHGNINLDSLLMVKSNHNGYEQSLKVIDEDTIIGSLIVEDLDFFIYLCDLAIWERIFIPISETSVKNNFKDKLENADKPQDLISLGYIAFYLLLGKVISDAGYAIDPENETHWGDINPHLKKFIRRLIKGEFISAEVARQELLKLPKAAFEVPVEFSAEAETETRTKFPRLLIFLLTTLGLGVIGGLAWLFFAKPQLSNATSNTPQLNLIKEVGAIPIGKFTYTASKNGIWDYIIQQSDLIQKGQTLEQRITIAQPKLQLSYEPTTSTEEAIAQVQSGKSAFAIVPLIQPLPADLQAQPIAYDGIGVFVAFSYSQREKGLPEKLNGQITVDKLQQLYAGNISNWQELGGPNLAVNIYAPVDKEVQQVFIQQLLKTIKSKENSLKTSQELQEFEMMRTVLRDFESQQAGGIGFGSLSKIIGQCSVYPLALQIEGKPPIQPVILSNNQSIEPNTDLCDRKGSYHPNSELFRTGRYPGAYAIAVVYPIDNNRSPIGEKFAQVLKTKEGQRLLKLTGLVPLE
;
A
#
# COMPACT_ATOMS: atom_id res chain seq x y z
N MET A 1 21.44 19.70 57.01
CA MET A 1 21.96 21.05 57.29
C MET A 1 20.80 22.02 57.45
N LYS A 2 20.64 22.63 58.63
CA LYS A 2 19.64 23.69 58.87
C LYS A 2 20.21 25.01 58.34
N PHE A 3 19.70 25.52 57.23
CA PHE A 3 19.93 26.93 56.85
C PHE A 3 19.05 27.80 57.76
N GLN A 4 19.62 28.22 58.90
CA GLN A 4 19.06 29.26 59.73
C GLN A 4 19.29 30.62 59.04
N LYS A 5 18.19 31.29 58.70
CA LYS A 5 18.04 32.74 58.47
C LYS A 5 19.11 33.40 57.57
N VAL A 6 19.02 33.15 56.26
CA VAL A 6 19.46 34.18 55.30
C VAL A 6 18.40 35.29 55.32
N PRO A 7 18.75 36.57 55.50
CA PRO A 7 17.78 37.65 55.49
C PRO A 7 17.04 37.70 54.14
N GLN A 8 15.70 37.67 54.17
CA GLN A 8 14.85 37.75 52.97
C GLN A 8 15.20 38.97 52.09
N ILE A 9 15.67 40.04 52.72
CA ILE A 9 16.15 41.29 52.09
C ILE A 9 17.33 41.06 51.12
N ILE A 10 18.19 40.08 51.37
CA ILE A 10 19.36 39.78 50.52
C ILE A 10 18.99 38.86 49.36
N LEU A 11 18.04 37.94 49.56
CA LEU A 11 17.63 36.96 48.55
C LEU A 11 16.61 37.50 47.54
N LYS A 12 15.74 38.42 47.97
CA LYS A 12 14.68 39.00 47.11
C LYS A 12 15.21 39.57 45.77
N PRO A 13 16.29 40.37 45.73
CA PRO A 13 16.84 40.88 44.47
C PRO A 13 17.39 39.77 43.57
N PHE A 14 18.03 38.76 44.13
CA PHE A 14 18.58 37.63 43.36
C PHE A 14 17.49 36.77 42.75
N VAL A 15 16.43 36.46 43.52
CA VAL A 15 15.28 35.69 43.03
C VAL A 15 14.52 36.48 41.97
N LYS A 16 14.31 37.79 42.17
CA LYS A 16 13.69 38.68 41.18
C LYS A 16 14.50 38.73 39.88
N ASN A 17 15.81 38.93 39.97
CA ASN A 17 16.68 39.02 38.81
C ASN A 17 16.85 37.66 38.10
N TYR A 18 16.82 36.56 38.85
CA TYR A 18 16.77 35.21 38.30
C TYR A 18 15.49 34.98 37.50
N LEU A 19 14.32 35.32 38.05
CA LEU A 19 13.02 35.12 37.39
C LEU A 19 12.81 36.06 36.19
N ASN A 20 13.35 37.29 36.24
CA ASN A 20 13.24 38.25 35.13
C ASN A 20 14.09 37.91 33.91
N LYS A 21 15.03 36.96 34.00
CA LYS A 21 15.77 36.44 32.84
C LYS A 21 14.94 35.50 31.96
N TYR A 22 13.77 35.06 32.42
CA TYR A 22 12.91 34.12 31.70
C TYR A 22 11.71 34.83 31.05
N SER A 23 11.29 34.32 29.88
CA SER A 23 10.08 34.77 29.20
C SER A 23 8.85 34.59 30.10
N ARG A 24 7.76 35.34 29.84
CA ARG A 24 6.57 35.40 30.71
C ARG A 24 6.01 34.01 31.07
N VAL A 25 5.95 33.10 30.10
CA VAL A 25 5.45 31.73 30.28
C VAL A 25 6.39 30.89 31.16
N LEU A 26 7.71 30.93 30.93
CA LEU A 26 8.67 30.22 31.78
C LEU A 26 8.76 30.83 33.18
N LYS A 27 8.54 32.14 33.31
CA LYS A 27 8.58 32.86 34.59
C LYS A 27 7.54 32.31 35.58
N HIS A 28 6.31 32.04 35.13
CA HIS A 28 5.28 31.38 35.97
C HIS A 28 5.67 29.96 36.37
N THR A 29 6.18 29.16 35.44
CA THR A 29 6.59 27.77 35.73
C THR A 29 7.75 27.71 36.71
N LYS A 30 8.74 28.60 36.57
CA LYS A 30 9.87 28.71 37.50
C LYS A 30 9.44 29.28 38.85
N TYR A 31 8.57 30.28 38.87
CA TYR A 31 7.95 30.81 40.10
C TYR A 31 7.24 29.68 40.89
N ASN A 32 6.39 28.90 40.21
CA ASN A 32 5.66 27.79 40.83
C ASN A 32 6.58 26.64 41.27
N ALA A 33 7.68 26.39 40.57
CA ALA A 33 8.68 25.41 40.98
C ALA A 33 9.41 25.85 42.27
N LEU A 34 9.74 27.13 42.40
CA LEU A 34 10.35 27.70 43.60
C LEU A 34 9.37 27.78 44.78
N MET A 35 8.07 27.94 44.53
CA MET A 35 7.00 27.89 45.55
C MET A 35 6.87 26.53 46.26
N ARG A 36 7.44 25.46 45.69
CA ARG A 36 7.47 24.13 46.34
C ARG A 36 8.40 24.09 47.56
N TRP A 37 9.26 25.08 47.73
CA TRP A 37 10.25 25.15 48.80
C TRP A 37 9.71 26.10 49.88
N SER A 38 9.31 25.56 51.03
CA SER A 38 8.58 26.31 52.08
C SER A 38 9.30 27.56 52.58
N TRP A 39 10.64 27.58 52.57
CA TRP A 39 11.43 28.76 52.98
C TRP A 39 11.47 29.88 51.92
N MET A 40 11.11 29.60 50.67
CA MET A 40 11.08 30.56 49.57
C MET A 40 9.72 31.25 49.40
N GLN A 41 8.64 30.63 49.89
CA GLN A 41 7.27 31.13 49.74
C GLN A 41 7.10 32.59 50.17
N PRO A 42 7.63 33.06 51.32
CA PRO A 42 7.44 34.45 51.74
C PRO A 42 8.12 35.46 50.81
N ILE A 43 9.25 35.09 50.20
CA ILE A 43 10.02 35.95 49.27
C ILE A 43 9.28 36.03 47.92
N LEU A 44 8.70 34.92 47.48
CA LEU A 44 7.97 34.84 46.22
C LEU A 44 6.61 35.53 46.31
N GLU A 45 5.90 35.40 47.43
CA GLU A 45 4.64 36.12 47.67
C GLU A 45 4.86 37.64 47.65
N ASP A 46 5.92 38.13 48.29
CA ASP A 46 6.31 39.55 48.29
C ASP A 46 6.76 40.04 46.89
N LEU A 47 7.28 39.15 46.04
CA LEU A 47 7.66 39.46 44.65
C LEU A 47 6.52 39.31 43.64
N LYS A 48 5.41 38.67 43.99
CA LYS A 48 4.33 38.33 43.05
C LYS A 48 3.76 39.58 42.38
N GLY A 49 3.44 40.61 43.16
CA GLY A 49 2.92 41.88 42.64
C GLY A 49 3.92 42.63 41.76
N GLU A 50 5.23 42.53 42.07
CA GLU A 50 6.28 43.21 41.30
C GLU A 50 6.68 42.45 40.02
N LEU A 51 6.54 41.13 39.99
CA LEU A 51 6.90 40.27 38.84
C LEU A 51 5.79 40.20 37.78
N PHE A 52 4.55 40.45 38.20
CA PHE A 52 3.34 40.29 37.38
C PHE A 52 2.44 41.55 37.44
N ALA A 53 3.02 42.73 37.71
CA ALA A 53 2.31 44.00 37.88
C ALA A 53 1.39 44.37 36.69
N ASP A 54 1.76 43.95 35.47
CA ASP A 54 0.99 44.19 34.24
C ASP A 54 -0.38 43.46 34.22
N GLU A 55 -0.71 42.65 35.23
CA GLU A 55 -2.00 41.93 35.34
C GLU A 55 -3.05 42.67 36.17
N ALA A 56 -2.66 43.69 36.96
CA ALA A 56 -3.58 44.32 37.91
C ALA A 56 -4.41 45.49 37.33
N GLU A 57 -3.93 46.18 36.29
CA GLU A 57 -4.61 47.37 35.75
C GLU A 57 -5.62 47.08 34.62
N THR A 58 -5.68 45.86 34.08
CA THR A 58 -6.60 45.52 32.98
C THR A 58 -7.95 44.92 33.42
N VAL A 59 -8.18 44.79 34.73
CA VAL A 59 -9.31 43.99 35.25
C VAL A 59 -10.61 44.79 35.43
N GLU A 60 -10.59 46.13 35.53
CA GLU A 60 -11.81 46.88 35.86
C GLU A 60 -12.55 47.55 34.68
N GLU A 61 -11.96 47.70 33.49
CA GLU A 61 -12.65 48.35 32.35
C GLU A 61 -13.14 47.41 31.24
N THR A 62 -12.87 46.10 31.32
CA THR A 62 -13.31 45.11 30.31
C THR A 62 -14.38 44.15 30.80
N ALA A 63 -15.20 44.56 31.77
CA ALA A 63 -16.46 43.88 32.12
C ALA A 63 -17.58 44.13 31.08
N LYS A 64 -17.24 44.21 29.80
CA LYS A 64 -18.17 44.06 28.67
C LYS A 64 -17.78 42.82 27.89
N THR A 65 -18.41 41.72 28.27
CA THR A 65 -18.65 40.53 27.45
C THR A 65 -17.46 40.07 26.60
N ILE A 66 -16.35 39.71 27.24
CA ILE A 66 -15.36 38.84 26.58
C ILE A 66 -15.91 37.41 26.71
N THR A 67 -16.69 37.00 25.71
CA THR A 67 -16.88 35.58 25.44
C THR A 67 -15.51 34.92 25.35
N PRO A 68 -15.29 33.75 25.99
CA PRO A 68 -14.06 33.01 25.81
C PRO A 68 -13.77 32.84 24.31
N PRO A 69 -12.49 32.89 23.88
CA PRO A 69 -12.17 32.71 22.48
C PRO A 69 -12.85 31.42 21.99
N PRO A 70 -13.48 31.43 20.81
CA PRO A 70 -14.17 30.25 20.32
C PRO A 70 -13.20 29.07 20.30
N ASP A 71 -13.61 27.94 20.86
CA ASP A 71 -12.90 26.67 20.72
C ASP A 71 -12.57 26.51 19.23
N LEU A 72 -11.31 26.20 18.92
CA LEU A 72 -10.90 25.82 17.57
C LEU A 72 -11.94 24.83 17.02
N PRO A 73 -12.39 25.00 15.77
CA PRO A 73 -13.27 24.01 15.15
C PRO A 73 -12.62 22.64 15.28
N ARG A 74 -13.32 21.72 15.96
CA ARG A 74 -12.86 20.33 16.19
C ARG A 74 -12.50 19.66 14.86
N GLU A 75 -13.07 20.18 13.78
CA GLU A 75 -12.86 19.79 12.40
C GLU A 75 -11.39 19.79 11.93
N ALA A 76 -10.50 20.65 12.43
CA ALA A 76 -9.10 20.67 11.97
C ALA A 76 -8.19 19.64 12.68
N GLY A 77 -8.71 19.00 13.72
CA GLY A 77 -7.98 18.10 14.60
C GLY A 77 -6.74 18.72 15.27
N VAL A 78 -6.79 20.02 15.50
CA VAL A 78 -5.86 20.71 16.38
C VAL A 78 -6.30 20.46 17.82
N GLN A 79 -6.24 19.21 18.26
CA GLN A 79 -6.36 18.91 19.68
C GLN A 79 -5.03 19.22 20.33
N PHE A 80 -4.91 20.39 20.94
CA PHE A 80 -3.83 20.65 21.88
C PHE A 80 -4.03 19.76 23.09
N PHE A 81 -3.36 18.61 23.09
CA PHE A 81 -2.77 17.89 24.23
C PHE A 81 -3.55 17.83 25.56
N ASP A 82 -4.86 17.95 25.57
CA ASP A 82 -5.65 17.52 26.70
C ASP A 82 -5.65 16.01 26.70
N SER A 83 -5.16 15.44 27.80
CA SER A 83 -5.20 13.99 27.92
C SER A 83 -6.64 13.52 27.81
N PRO A 84 -6.93 12.48 27.01
CA PRO A 84 -8.25 11.87 27.03
C PRO A 84 -8.56 11.28 28.43
N TYR A 85 -7.53 10.95 29.22
CA TYR A 85 -7.67 10.23 30.48
C TYR A 85 -7.43 11.10 31.72
N GLN A 86 -8.05 12.28 31.78
CA GLN A 86 -7.93 13.27 32.86
C GLN A 86 -8.20 12.74 34.30
N ARG A 87 -8.99 11.66 34.48
CA ARG A 87 -9.21 11.00 35.78
C ARG A 87 -7.95 10.31 36.32
N TYR A 88 -6.91 10.18 35.50
CA TYR A 88 -5.58 9.77 35.91
C TYR A 88 -4.71 11.02 36.07
N ALA A 89 -4.37 11.36 37.32
CA ALA A 89 -3.50 12.48 37.64
C ALA A 89 -2.04 12.17 37.26
N CYS A 90 -1.75 12.20 35.95
CA CYS A 90 -0.43 11.94 35.42
C CYS A 90 0.48 13.16 35.58
N VAL A 91 1.73 12.94 36.00
CA VAL A 91 2.73 13.99 36.16
C VAL A 91 3.14 14.61 34.81
N CYS A 92 2.99 13.86 33.71
CA CYS A 92 3.27 14.33 32.35
C CYS A 92 2.04 14.96 31.67
N ASN A 93 0.97 15.24 32.42
CA ASN A 93 -0.38 15.65 31.97
C ASN A 93 -1.11 14.61 31.11
N ASP A 94 -0.40 13.90 30.22
CA ASP A 94 -0.97 12.85 29.39
C ASP A 94 -0.39 11.45 29.69
N PRO A 95 -1.13 10.55 30.36
CA PRO A 95 -0.70 9.18 30.59
C PRO A 95 -0.43 8.36 29.32
N LEU A 96 -0.99 8.70 28.15
CA LEU A 96 -0.67 7.99 26.90
C LEU A 96 0.72 8.35 26.36
N GLN A 97 1.15 9.60 26.53
CA GLN A 97 2.48 10.10 26.15
C GLN A 97 3.53 9.97 27.28
N CYS A 98 3.16 9.39 28.43
CA CYS A 98 4.03 9.31 29.60
C CYS A 98 4.99 8.10 29.51
N ASP A 99 6.29 8.40 29.40
CA ASP A 99 7.39 7.43 29.42
C ASP A 99 7.66 6.84 30.83
N ARG A 100 7.11 7.44 31.89
CA ARG A 100 7.30 7.01 33.29
C ARG A 100 6.39 5.87 33.73
N ALA A 101 5.49 5.39 32.88
CA ALA A 101 4.60 4.26 33.17
C ALA A 101 5.32 2.91 32.96
N LEU A 102 6.46 2.72 33.60
CA LEU A 102 7.33 1.56 33.41
C LEU A 102 6.71 0.28 33.96
N PRO A 103 6.89 -0.89 33.31
CA PRO A 103 6.32 -2.16 33.77
C PRO A 103 7.11 -2.79 34.93
N ILE A 104 7.94 -2.05 35.68
CA ILE A 104 8.81 -2.58 36.74
C ILE A 104 8.82 -1.66 37.98
N THR A 105 8.82 -2.25 39.20
CA THR A 105 9.05 -1.52 40.46
C THR A 105 10.54 -1.21 40.69
N GLN A 106 10.86 -0.31 41.64
CA GLN A 106 12.25 -0.12 42.09
C GLN A 106 12.92 -1.40 42.64
N ALA A 107 12.13 -2.45 42.94
CA ALA A 107 12.60 -3.75 43.42
C ALA A 107 12.72 -4.82 42.31
N GLY A 108 12.39 -4.51 41.05
CA GLY A 108 12.51 -5.44 39.91
C GLY A 108 11.25 -6.25 39.57
N ASP A 109 10.13 -6.04 40.28
CA ASP A 109 8.89 -6.78 40.05
C ASP A 109 8.06 -6.17 38.90
N LYS A 110 7.44 -7.01 38.07
CA LYS A 110 6.56 -6.54 36.98
C LYS A 110 5.30 -5.88 37.53
N THR A 111 5.02 -4.65 37.10
CA THR A 111 3.78 -3.93 37.43
C THR A 111 2.87 -3.80 36.22
N GLN A 112 1.57 -3.98 36.42
CA GLN A 112 0.56 -3.84 35.37
C GLN A 112 0.09 -2.38 35.20
N ALA A 113 0.41 -1.50 36.16
CA ALA A 113 0.01 -0.10 36.19
C ALA A 113 1.10 0.80 36.76
N CYS A 114 1.13 2.05 36.30
CA CYS A 114 2.01 3.12 36.78
C CYS A 114 1.81 3.34 38.28
N THR A 115 2.90 3.28 39.04
CA THR A 115 2.90 3.47 40.50
C THR A 115 2.48 4.87 40.94
N SER A 116 2.62 5.88 40.07
CA SER A 116 2.28 7.28 40.40
C SER A 116 0.80 7.61 40.18
N CYS A 117 0.22 7.22 39.05
CA CYS A 117 -1.15 7.62 38.68
C CYS A 117 -2.13 6.43 38.56
N GLY A 118 -1.64 5.19 38.53
CA GLY A 118 -2.45 3.97 38.37
C GLY A 118 -2.87 3.67 36.94
N PHE A 119 -2.36 4.39 35.94
CA PHE A 119 -2.66 4.15 34.53
C PHE A 119 -1.92 2.90 34.00
N PRO A 120 -2.46 2.12 33.04
CA PRO A 120 -1.80 0.91 32.54
C PRO A 120 -0.34 1.14 32.09
N ALA A 121 0.55 0.23 32.52
CA ALA A 121 1.98 0.29 32.22
C ALA A 121 2.28 0.08 30.73
N LEU A 122 3.44 0.56 30.28
CA LEU A 122 3.99 0.34 28.93
C LEU A 122 4.35 -1.13 28.70
N LEU A 123 4.32 -1.57 27.45
CA LEU A 123 4.69 -2.94 27.05
C LEU A 123 6.21 -3.16 26.93
N ALA A 124 6.95 -2.08 26.66
CA ALA A 124 8.40 -2.10 26.50
C ALA A 124 9.07 -1.51 27.73
N GLU A 125 10.15 -2.15 28.18
CA GLU A 125 11.09 -1.56 29.13
C GLU A 125 11.95 -0.53 28.39
N PRO A 126 12.19 0.67 28.95
CA PRO A 126 13.22 1.56 28.44
C PRO A 126 14.55 0.91 28.71
N VAL A 127 15.29 0.63 27.63
CA VAL A 127 16.68 0.22 27.70
C VAL A 127 17.45 1.42 28.26
N LEU A 128 17.84 1.37 29.53
CA LEU A 128 18.96 2.10 30.15
C LEU A 128 19.00 1.79 31.66
N ILE A 129 19.28 0.55 32.05
CA ILE A 129 19.88 0.28 33.36
C ILE A 129 21.16 -0.52 33.12
N PRO A 130 22.36 0.09 33.31
CA PRO A 130 23.62 -0.63 33.23
C PRO A 130 23.64 -1.75 34.29
N ASN A 131 23.99 -2.97 33.89
CA ASN A 131 24.19 -4.16 34.74
C ASN A 131 22.95 -4.94 35.22
N LEU A 132 21.79 -4.84 34.56
CA LEU A 132 20.73 -5.86 34.70
C LEU A 132 20.75 -6.85 33.52
N PRO A 133 20.35 -8.14 33.74
CA PRO A 133 20.16 -9.11 32.67
C PRO A 133 19.19 -8.58 31.62
N GLU A 134 19.40 -8.96 30.35
CA GLU A 134 18.56 -8.50 29.23
C GLU A 134 17.07 -8.58 29.57
N PRO A 135 16.30 -7.49 29.32
CA PRO A 135 14.91 -7.45 29.69
C PRO A 135 14.14 -8.55 28.94
N LYS A 136 13.25 -9.26 29.65
CA LYS A 136 12.36 -10.25 29.02
C LYS A 136 11.36 -9.51 28.12
N GLN A 137 11.76 -9.29 26.86
CA GLN A 137 10.98 -8.61 25.83
C GLN A 137 9.56 -9.17 25.76
N GLN A 138 8.56 -8.29 25.87
CA GLN A 138 7.15 -8.67 25.85
C GLN A 138 6.77 -9.21 24.47
N LYS A 139 5.94 -10.26 24.45
CA LYS A 139 5.42 -10.86 23.22
C LYS A 139 3.90 -10.75 23.18
N ILE A 140 3.36 -10.40 22.03
CA ILE A 140 1.92 -10.39 21.74
C ILE A 140 1.66 -11.50 20.73
N ALA A 141 0.72 -12.38 21.02
CA ALA A 141 0.31 -13.44 20.10
C ALA A 141 -0.93 -12.98 19.31
N GLY A 142 -0.85 -13.04 17.98
CA GLY A 142 -1.97 -12.86 17.06
C GLY A 142 -2.16 -14.09 16.17
N LEU A 143 -3.15 -14.03 15.28
CA LEU A 143 -3.49 -15.04 14.29
C LEU A 143 -2.40 -15.19 13.21
N ARG A 144 -1.71 -14.10 12.85
CA ARG A 144 -0.63 -14.10 11.85
C ARG A 144 0.75 -14.38 12.43
N GLY A 145 0.91 -14.41 13.74
CA GLY A 145 2.17 -14.77 14.38
C GLY A 145 2.35 -14.18 15.77
N VAL A 146 3.57 -14.31 16.29
CA VAL A 146 3.96 -13.76 17.57
C VAL A 146 4.83 -12.54 17.34
N TYR A 147 4.47 -11.42 17.95
CA TYR A 147 5.15 -10.15 17.82
C TYR A 147 5.94 -9.85 19.07
N ARG A 148 7.23 -9.59 18.91
CA ARG A 148 8.11 -9.18 20.00
C ARG A 148 8.22 -7.67 20.02
N ILE A 149 7.87 -7.05 21.14
CA ILE A 149 7.97 -5.60 21.32
C ILE A 149 9.45 -5.24 21.50
N GLU A 150 9.94 -4.33 20.67
CA GLU A 150 11.33 -3.87 20.71
C GLU A 150 11.47 -2.57 21.52
N ARG A 151 10.66 -1.55 21.21
CA ARG A 151 10.68 -0.25 21.92
C ARG A 151 9.38 0.53 21.76
N TRP A 152 9.11 1.43 22.71
CA TRP A 152 8.04 2.43 22.61
C TRP A 152 8.47 3.59 21.70
N LEU A 153 7.55 4.09 20.87
CA LEU A 153 7.78 5.18 19.90
C LEU A 153 7.02 6.47 20.26
N GLY A 154 5.97 6.39 21.09
CA GLY A 154 5.14 7.54 21.45
C GLY A 154 3.65 7.25 21.48
N ARG A 155 2.85 8.31 21.32
CA ARG A 155 1.40 8.28 21.11
C ARG A 155 1.08 8.69 19.68
N LEU A 156 0.09 8.03 19.07
CA LEU A 156 -0.55 8.49 17.84
C LEU A 156 -2.07 8.26 17.97
N GLY A 157 -2.87 9.33 17.84
CA GLY A 157 -4.30 9.28 18.10
C GLY A 157 -4.65 8.90 19.55
N MET A 158 -5.52 7.92 19.73
CA MET A 158 -5.94 7.37 21.03
C MET A 158 -5.08 6.20 21.51
N GLY A 159 -4.00 5.86 20.78
CA GLY A 159 -3.15 4.71 21.08
C GLY A 159 -1.68 5.06 21.32
N ARG A 160 -0.98 4.14 21.99
CA ARG A 160 0.48 4.12 22.10
C ARG A 160 1.06 3.34 20.92
N ILE A 161 2.21 3.75 20.40
CA ILE A 161 2.87 3.08 19.28
C ILE A 161 4.20 2.46 19.71
N TYR A 162 4.49 1.27 19.19
CA TYR A 162 5.67 0.50 19.51
C TYR A 162 6.29 -0.09 18.23
N ALA A 163 7.62 -0.09 18.15
CA ALA A 163 8.32 -0.90 17.17
C ALA A 163 8.33 -2.36 17.64
N ALA A 164 8.04 -3.28 16.73
CA ALA A 164 8.00 -4.71 17.02
C ALA A 164 8.52 -5.54 15.85
N THR A 165 8.86 -6.79 16.13
CA THR A 165 9.28 -7.77 15.12
C THR A 165 8.34 -8.96 15.13
N GLN A 166 7.78 -9.33 13.98
CA GLN A 166 7.04 -10.58 13.82
C GLN A 166 8.02 -11.75 13.78
N LEU A 167 7.96 -12.59 14.81
CA LEU A 167 8.79 -13.76 14.97
C LEU A 167 8.42 -14.84 13.94
N GLY A 168 9.41 -15.61 13.50
CA GLY A 168 9.25 -16.67 12.48
C GLY A 168 9.60 -16.23 11.06
N ILE A 169 9.30 -14.98 10.69
CA ILE A 169 9.69 -14.39 9.39
C ILE A 169 10.59 -13.14 9.54
N ASN A 170 10.87 -12.73 10.78
CA ASN A 170 11.73 -11.59 11.11
C ASN A 170 11.31 -10.29 10.42
N GLN A 171 10.00 -10.06 10.31
CA GLN A 171 9.44 -8.89 9.64
C GLN A 171 9.24 -7.74 10.66
N PRO A 172 9.78 -6.54 10.41
CA PRO A 172 9.51 -5.38 11.25
C PRO A 172 8.08 -4.86 11.04
N VAL A 173 7.43 -4.50 12.14
CA VAL A 173 6.06 -4.00 12.19
C VAL A 173 5.91 -2.92 13.26
N ILE A 174 4.85 -2.12 13.16
CA ILE A 174 4.47 -1.16 14.21
C ILE A 174 3.22 -1.66 14.90
N ILE A 175 3.23 -1.70 16.22
CA ILE A 175 2.06 -2.07 17.03
C ILE A 175 1.47 -0.81 17.62
N LYS A 176 0.21 -0.54 17.30
CA LYS A 176 -0.60 0.45 18.00
C LYS A 176 -1.41 -0.23 19.09
N GLU A 177 -1.22 0.19 20.32
CA GLU A 177 -1.93 -0.26 21.51
C GLU A 177 -3.03 0.72 21.88
N TYR A 178 -4.22 0.20 22.09
CA TYR A 178 -5.32 0.90 22.74
C TYR A 178 -5.60 0.30 24.12
N LEU A 179 -6.07 1.17 25.02
CA LEU A 179 -6.27 0.85 26.42
C LEU A 179 -7.70 1.17 26.84
N LEU A 180 -8.30 0.31 27.66
CA LEU A 180 -9.59 0.54 28.31
C LEU A 180 -9.41 0.60 29.83
N PRO A 181 -8.88 1.72 30.37
CA PRO A 181 -8.53 1.84 31.77
C PRO A 181 -9.76 1.89 32.70
N GLY A 182 -9.71 1.16 33.82
CA GLY A 182 -10.85 0.92 34.71
C GLY A 182 -11.48 2.16 35.38
N ARG A 183 -10.83 3.33 35.41
CA ARG A 183 -11.47 4.58 35.92
C ARG A 183 -12.47 5.19 34.95
N TYR A 184 -12.48 4.73 33.71
CA TYR A 184 -13.37 5.23 32.64
C TYR A 184 -14.27 4.15 32.06
N PHE A 185 -13.86 2.89 32.13
CA PHE A 185 -14.60 1.78 31.57
C PHE A 185 -14.84 0.73 32.64
N ASN A 186 -16.09 0.42 32.92
CA ASN A 186 -16.45 -0.72 33.77
C ASN A 186 -16.32 -2.04 32.98
N ALA A 187 -16.43 -3.19 33.67
CA ALA A 187 -16.22 -4.50 33.04
C ALA A 187 -17.18 -4.79 31.87
N GLU A 188 -18.43 -4.36 31.96
CA GLU A 188 -19.42 -4.54 30.89
C GLU A 188 -19.10 -3.66 29.67
N GLU A 189 -18.71 -2.42 29.91
CA GLU A 189 -18.25 -1.49 28.88
C GLU A 189 -17.02 -2.05 28.17
N ILE A 190 -16.00 -2.47 28.94
CA ILE A 190 -14.77 -3.07 28.40
C ILE A 190 -15.14 -4.20 27.44
N TYR A 191 -15.95 -5.16 27.89
CA TYR A 191 -16.38 -6.27 27.03
C TYR A 191 -17.06 -5.78 25.75
N LYS A 192 -17.98 -4.82 25.83
CA LYS A 192 -18.67 -4.24 24.65
C LYS A 192 -17.69 -3.56 23.69
N GLN A 193 -16.74 -2.77 24.20
CA GLN A 193 -15.74 -2.09 23.38
C GLN A 193 -14.78 -3.07 22.70
N LEU A 194 -14.38 -4.15 23.39
CA LEU A 194 -13.57 -5.22 22.83
C LEU A 194 -14.29 -5.92 21.67
N GLN A 195 -15.58 -6.29 21.84
CA GLN A 195 -16.37 -6.90 20.76
C GLN A 195 -16.59 -5.94 19.59
N LEU A 196 -16.85 -4.66 19.87
CA LEU A 196 -16.99 -3.64 18.83
C LEU A 196 -15.68 -3.51 18.04
N PHE A 197 -14.54 -3.38 18.72
CA PHE A 197 -13.23 -3.32 18.09
C PHE A 197 -12.98 -4.52 17.18
N LYS A 198 -13.25 -5.74 17.67
CA LYS A 198 -13.16 -6.98 16.88
C LYS A 198 -13.96 -6.90 15.58
N SER A 199 -15.11 -6.26 15.61
CA SER A 199 -16.05 -6.21 14.49
C SER A 199 -15.66 -5.19 13.40
N VAL A 200 -14.93 -4.13 13.75
CA VAL A 200 -14.64 -2.99 12.84
C VAL A 200 -13.14 -2.74 12.59
N ALA A 201 -12.23 -3.35 13.34
CA ALA A 201 -10.79 -3.12 13.22
C ALA A 201 -10.22 -3.73 11.94
N GLY A 202 -10.06 -2.88 10.92
CA GLY A 202 -9.71 -3.26 9.55
C GLY A 202 -10.89 -3.11 8.59
N ILE A 203 -10.59 -2.85 7.32
CA ILE A 203 -11.57 -2.79 6.24
C ILE A 203 -10.96 -3.40 4.97
N CYS A 204 -11.75 -4.08 4.17
CA CYS A 204 -11.35 -4.58 2.86
C CYS A 204 -12.36 -4.11 1.82
N LEU A 205 -11.99 -3.97 0.54
CA LEU A 205 -13.00 -3.76 -0.50
C LEU A 205 -13.97 -4.94 -0.53
N ALA A 206 -15.26 -4.66 -0.64
CA ALA A 206 -16.32 -5.66 -0.59
C ALA A 206 -16.29 -6.61 -1.81
N ASP A 207 -15.67 -6.18 -2.91
CA ASP A 207 -15.43 -6.97 -4.13
C ASP A 207 -14.13 -7.79 -4.09
N GLY A 208 -13.38 -7.72 -2.98
CA GLY A 208 -12.14 -8.48 -2.78
C GLY A 208 -10.95 -7.98 -3.60
N ARG A 209 -11.07 -6.87 -4.33
CA ARG A 209 -9.91 -6.24 -4.97
C ARG A 209 -8.97 -5.70 -3.90
N VAL A 210 -7.67 -5.86 -4.12
CA VAL A 210 -6.65 -5.14 -3.35
C VAL A 210 -6.21 -3.99 -4.24
N GLN A 211 -6.59 -2.77 -3.88
CA GLN A 211 -6.09 -1.57 -4.52
C GLN A 211 -5.16 -0.84 -3.55
N ASP A 212 -4.05 -0.33 -4.07
CA ASP A 212 -3.18 0.57 -3.31
C ASP A 212 -3.78 1.99 -3.36
N PHE A 213 -4.81 2.21 -2.55
CA PHE A 213 -5.22 3.55 -2.16
C PHE A 213 -4.38 3.93 -0.94
N ARG A 214 -3.89 5.17 -0.85
CA ARG A 214 -2.92 5.63 0.15
C ARG A 214 -3.53 5.73 1.56
N PHE A 215 -3.98 4.60 2.08
CA PHE A 215 -4.59 4.41 3.37
C PHE A 215 -3.94 3.17 4.00
N LEU A 216 -3.38 3.32 5.19
CA LEU A 216 -2.71 2.23 5.88
C LEU A 216 -3.74 1.32 6.55
N GLN A 217 -3.89 0.12 6.01
CA GLN A 217 -4.70 -0.91 6.62
C GLN A 217 -3.91 -1.69 7.67
N PRO A 218 -4.53 -2.06 8.80
CA PRO A 218 -3.89 -2.96 9.74
C PRO A 218 -3.67 -4.33 9.10
N ILE A 219 -2.48 -4.87 9.30
CA ILE A 219 -2.12 -6.27 9.00
C ILE A 219 -3.04 -7.18 9.80
N GLU A 220 -3.25 -6.88 11.08
CA GLU A 220 -4.15 -7.63 11.96
C GLU A 220 -4.60 -6.76 13.15
N ALA A 221 -5.77 -7.09 13.71
CA ALA A 221 -6.23 -6.59 15.00
C ALA A 221 -6.23 -7.72 16.05
N ILE A 222 -5.67 -7.46 17.23
CA ILE A 222 -5.52 -8.42 18.33
C ILE A 222 -6.23 -7.87 19.57
N ILE A 223 -6.87 -8.75 20.35
CA ILE A 223 -7.56 -8.39 21.59
C ILE A 223 -6.95 -9.18 22.74
N ASP A 224 -6.61 -8.48 23.83
CA ASP A 224 -6.23 -9.06 25.11
C ASP A 224 -7.29 -8.71 26.15
N GLU A 225 -8.25 -9.63 26.31
CA GLU A 225 -9.38 -9.49 27.24
C GLU A 225 -8.92 -9.44 28.70
N SER A 226 -7.79 -10.06 29.01
CA SER A 226 -7.29 -10.15 30.40
C SER A 226 -6.76 -8.81 30.92
N GLN A 227 -6.29 -7.95 30.02
CA GLN A 227 -5.70 -6.65 30.36
C GLN A 227 -6.52 -5.46 29.87
N GLY A 228 -7.65 -5.69 29.19
CA GLY A 228 -8.44 -4.61 28.58
C GLY A 228 -7.62 -3.85 27.52
N ARG A 229 -6.83 -4.58 26.72
CA ARG A 229 -5.97 -4.01 25.68
C ARG A 229 -6.38 -4.50 24.30
N CYS A 230 -6.26 -3.62 23.31
CA CYS A 230 -6.41 -3.94 21.90
C CYS A 230 -5.16 -3.52 21.14
N TYR A 231 -4.82 -4.24 20.08
CA TYR A 231 -3.65 -3.94 19.26
C TYR A 231 -4.02 -3.91 17.78
N LEU A 232 -3.50 -2.93 17.04
CA LEU A 232 -3.41 -2.97 15.58
C LEU A 232 -1.96 -3.21 15.21
N VAL A 233 -1.72 -4.24 14.40
CA VAL A 233 -0.42 -4.49 13.78
C VAL A 233 -0.41 -3.77 12.44
N MET A 234 0.48 -2.81 12.28
CA MET A 234 0.65 -1.97 11.09
C MET A 234 2.01 -2.26 10.44
N ASP A 235 2.15 -1.94 9.16
CA ASP A 235 3.47 -1.94 8.53
C ASP A 235 4.32 -0.73 8.96
N GLU A 236 5.60 -0.72 8.57
CA GLU A 236 6.58 0.28 8.98
C GLU A 236 6.22 1.73 8.59
N ARG A 237 5.42 1.93 7.54
CA ARG A 237 5.00 3.28 7.10
C ARG A 237 4.20 4.01 8.18
N TYR A 238 3.58 3.26 9.09
CA TYR A 238 2.83 3.83 10.20
C TYR A 238 3.74 4.55 11.24
N ALA A 239 5.06 4.35 11.18
CA ALA A 239 6.03 5.12 11.97
C ALA A 239 6.60 6.35 11.24
N CYS A 240 6.17 6.63 10.00
CA CYS A 240 6.60 7.83 9.28
C CYS A 240 6.10 9.12 9.95
N PRO A 241 6.76 10.28 9.74
CA PRO A 241 6.32 11.54 10.32
C PRO A 241 4.91 11.94 9.86
N THR A 242 4.09 12.40 10.81
CA THR A 242 2.79 13.02 10.50
C THR A 242 2.97 14.44 9.96
N LEU A 243 1.91 15.02 9.38
CA LEU A 243 1.90 16.44 9.01
C LEU A 243 2.04 17.35 10.23
N ASN A 244 1.57 16.93 11.41
CA ASN A 244 1.81 17.64 12.66
C ASN A 244 3.30 17.66 13.01
N ASN A 245 4.00 16.53 12.88
CA ASN A 245 5.46 16.47 13.09
C ASN A 245 6.20 17.39 12.11
N TYR A 246 5.73 17.50 10.87
CA TYR A 246 6.26 18.47 9.91
C TYR A 246 6.12 19.91 10.41
N LEU A 247 4.92 20.32 10.86
CA LEU A 247 4.67 21.67 11.37
C LEU A 247 5.44 21.97 12.67
N ALA A 248 5.56 20.98 13.57
CA ALA A 248 6.34 21.12 14.80
C ALA A 248 7.83 21.40 14.51
N ASN A 249 8.39 20.74 13.49
CA ASN A 249 9.76 20.96 13.04
C ASN A 249 9.97 22.33 12.39
N CYS A 250 8.95 22.90 11.73
CA CYS A 250 8.99 24.28 11.24
C CYS A 250 9.11 25.29 12.39
N ARG A 251 8.35 25.09 13.48
CA ARG A 251 8.37 25.95 14.66
C ARG A 251 9.70 25.91 15.43
N GLY A 252 10.27 24.71 15.64
CA GLY A 252 11.51 24.54 16.40
C GLY A 252 12.74 25.23 15.78
N ARG A 253 12.72 25.54 14.48
CA ARG A 253 13.77 26.30 13.80
C ARG A 253 13.65 27.81 14.00
N GLU A 254 12.43 28.36 14.08
CA GLU A 254 12.22 29.78 14.38
C GLU A 254 12.69 30.17 15.79
N GLU A 255 12.45 29.31 16.79
CA GLU A 255 12.86 29.57 18.18
C GLU A 255 14.39 29.51 18.36
N ARG A 256 15.09 28.66 17.60
CA ARG A 256 16.58 28.59 17.59
C ARG A 256 17.22 29.77 16.86
N GLU A 257 16.57 30.33 15.84
CA GLU A 257 17.05 31.53 15.14
C GLU A 257 16.81 32.81 15.96
N LYS A 258 15.68 32.92 16.69
CA LYS A 258 15.42 34.03 17.63
C LYS A 258 16.37 34.01 18.85
N GLY A 259 16.94 32.86 19.21
CA GLY A 259 17.91 32.70 20.30
C GLY A 259 19.39 32.97 19.95
N LYS A 260 19.73 33.08 18.66
CA LYS A 260 21.09 33.43 18.19
C LYS A 260 21.15 34.89 17.75
N GLY A 261 20.87 35.79 18.69
CA GLY A 261 21.07 37.22 18.52
C GLY A 261 21.95 37.76 19.64
N GLU A 262 23.27 37.49 19.57
CA GLU A 262 24.36 38.39 19.96
C GLU A 262 25.71 37.63 19.95
N GLY A 263 26.60 38.04 19.03
CA GLY A 263 28.02 37.66 19.01
C GLY A 263 28.38 36.49 18.09
N GLU A 264 28.62 36.74 16.80
CA GLU A 264 29.94 36.51 16.17
C GLU A 264 29.99 36.80 14.66
N ILE A 265 31.17 37.30 14.29
CA ILE A 265 31.72 37.92 13.09
C ILE A 265 31.32 37.32 11.72
N ARG A 266 31.06 38.24 10.77
CA ARG A 266 30.79 38.06 9.33
C ARG A 266 31.88 37.27 8.59
N VAL A 267 31.45 36.24 7.85
CA VAL A 267 32.09 35.83 6.57
C VAL A 267 31.06 36.02 5.46
N ARG A 268 31.44 36.81 4.44
CA ARG A 268 30.65 37.11 3.24
C ARG A 268 30.52 35.86 2.36
N GLY A 269 29.30 35.35 2.27
CA GLY A 269 28.80 34.51 1.18
C GLY A 269 27.31 34.82 1.03
N ASN A 270 26.82 34.97 -0.21
CA ASN A 270 25.45 35.38 -0.53
C ASN A 270 24.41 34.63 0.31
N LYS A 271 23.86 35.30 1.33
CA LYS A 271 22.65 34.87 2.03
C LYS A 271 21.47 35.49 1.30
N GLU A 272 20.91 34.74 0.36
CA GLU A 272 19.51 34.92 0.01
C GLU A 272 18.67 34.64 1.27
N ASN A 273 17.80 35.59 1.60
CA ASN A 273 16.86 35.55 2.71
C ASN A 273 15.91 34.35 2.57
N LYS A 274 16.29 33.16 3.07
CA LYS A 274 15.33 32.06 3.31
C LYS A 274 14.47 32.40 4.53
N LYS A 275 13.36 33.11 4.31
CA LYS A 275 12.24 33.11 5.26
C LYS A 275 11.71 31.68 5.34
N ASN A 276 11.80 31.08 6.53
CA ASN A 276 11.14 29.82 6.87
C ASN A 276 9.63 29.99 6.70
N GLN A 277 9.05 29.37 5.69
CA GLN A 277 7.63 29.52 5.36
C GLN A 277 7.00 28.12 5.24
N GLY A 278 5.69 28.03 5.49
CA GLY A 278 4.92 26.79 5.34
C GLY A 278 5.04 26.17 3.95
N MET A 279 4.33 25.07 3.72
CA MET A 279 4.33 24.41 2.40
C MET A 279 3.96 25.40 1.30
N SER A 280 4.65 25.32 0.16
CA SER A 280 4.30 26.12 -1.02
C SER A 280 2.88 25.78 -1.51
N SER A 281 2.29 26.68 -2.31
CA SER A 281 0.99 26.41 -2.94
C SER A 281 1.00 25.13 -3.79
N SER A 282 2.13 24.81 -4.44
CA SER A 282 2.30 23.57 -5.21
C SER A 282 2.36 22.31 -4.31
N GLN A 283 3.06 22.39 -3.17
CA GLN A 283 3.11 21.30 -2.20
C GLN A 283 1.73 21.03 -1.56
N VAL A 284 0.99 22.09 -1.20
CA VAL A 284 -0.35 21.93 -0.63
C VAL A 284 -1.35 21.44 -1.68
N HIS A 285 -1.24 21.86 -2.94
CA HIS A 285 -2.01 21.29 -4.04
C HIS A 285 -1.78 19.78 -4.17
N LEU A 286 -0.52 19.34 -4.06
CA LEU A 286 -0.16 17.92 -4.08
C LEU A 286 -0.78 17.17 -2.89
N VAL A 287 -0.67 17.68 -1.66
CA VAL A 287 -1.31 17.09 -0.47
C VAL A 287 -2.82 16.97 -0.66
N LEU A 288 -3.48 18.04 -1.10
CA LEU A 288 -4.93 18.06 -1.38
C LEU A 288 -5.31 17.00 -2.41
N ASN A 289 -4.60 16.91 -3.54
CA ASN A 289 -4.91 15.95 -4.59
C ASN A 289 -4.74 14.49 -4.10
N GLN A 290 -3.66 14.20 -3.37
CA GLN A 290 -3.41 12.86 -2.85
C GLN A 290 -4.45 12.45 -1.80
N THR A 291 -4.81 13.34 -0.87
CA THR A 291 -5.82 13.06 0.15
C THR A 291 -7.22 12.95 -0.44
N LEU A 292 -7.61 13.85 -1.35
CA LEU A 292 -8.91 13.80 -2.03
C LEU A 292 -9.07 12.52 -2.87
N GLN A 293 -8.01 12.05 -3.51
CA GLN A 293 -8.02 10.75 -4.20
C GLN A 293 -8.35 9.59 -3.25
N THR A 294 -7.71 9.57 -2.08
CA THR A 294 -7.97 8.52 -1.08
C THR A 294 -9.38 8.65 -0.49
N LEU A 295 -9.86 9.88 -0.25
CA LEU A 295 -11.22 10.12 0.24
C LEU A 295 -12.29 9.78 -0.80
N GLU A 296 -12.09 10.12 -2.08
CA GLU A 296 -12.96 9.72 -3.20
C GLU A 296 -13.16 8.20 -3.21
N PHE A 297 -12.07 7.47 -3.00
CA PHE A 297 -12.10 6.01 -2.91
C PHE A 297 -12.84 5.52 -1.65
N LEU A 298 -12.47 6.03 -0.46
CA LEU A 298 -13.11 5.67 0.80
C LEU A 298 -14.62 5.96 0.77
N HIS A 299 -15.02 7.12 0.25
CA HIS A 299 -16.41 7.57 0.21
C HIS A 299 -17.24 6.87 -0.87
N GLY A 300 -16.62 6.46 -1.98
CA GLY A 300 -17.31 5.94 -3.17
C GLY A 300 -17.37 4.42 -3.27
N GLN A 301 -16.43 3.69 -2.66
CA GLN A 301 -16.36 2.23 -2.77
C GLN A 301 -17.14 1.50 -1.68
N LYS A 302 -17.43 0.21 -1.92
CA LYS A 302 -18.04 -0.66 -0.91
C LYS A 302 -16.95 -1.35 -0.10
N PHE A 303 -17.05 -1.32 1.22
CA PHE A 303 -16.10 -1.95 2.12
C PHE A 303 -16.77 -3.03 2.96
N ARG A 304 -16.03 -4.10 3.24
CA ARG A 304 -16.40 -5.19 4.14
C ARG A 304 -15.57 -5.07 5.42
N PHE A 305 -16.26 -5.08 6.56
CA PHE A 305 -15.65 -5.13 7.89
C PHE A 305 -15.35 -6.58 8.32
N PRO A 306 -14.51 -6.80 9.36
CA PRO A 306 -14.29 -8.12 9.97
C PRO A 306 -15.59 -8.81 10.41
N SER A 307 -16.63 -8.06 10.77
CA SER A 307 -17.98 -8.56 11.04
C SER A 307 -18.70 -9.16 9.82
N ALA A 308 -18.08 -9.12 8.63
CA ALA A 308 -18.67 -9.39 7.32
C ALA A 308 -19.75 -8.40 6.87
N GLN A 309 -20.05 -7.36 7.66
CA GLN A 309 -20.94 -6.29 7.25
C GLN A 309 -20.33 -5.50 6.09
N ILE A 310 -21.14 -5.25 5.06
CA ILE A 310 -20.77 -4.43 3.91
C ILE A 310 -21.37 -3.04 4.07
N GLN A 311 -20.55 -2.01 3.86
CA GLN A 311 -20.97 -0.61 3.89
C GLN A 311 -20.64 0.08 2.56
N ASN A 312 -21.60 0.86 2.05
CA ASN A 312 -21.41 1.68 0.86
C ASN A 312 -20.72 3.00 1.25
N GLY A 313 -19.42 3.08 1.01
CA GLY A 313 -18.58 4.19 1.43
C GLY A 313 -18.28 4.15 2.93
N VAL A 314 -17.02 4.34 3.27
CA VAL A 314 -16.54 4.52 4.65
C VAL A 314 -16.02 5.94 4.77
N VAL A 315 -16.47 6.66 5.81
CA VAL A 315 -15.97 7.99 6.13
C VAL A 315 -14.69 7.83 6.94
N HIS A 316 -13.67 8.65 6.68
CA HIS A 316 -12.47 8.62 7.50
C HIS A 316 -12.81 9.11 8.92
N GLY A 317 -13.53 10.23 9.02
CA GLY A 317 -14.17 10.75 10.21
C GLY A 317 -13.21 11.29 11.28
N ASN A 318 -11.91 11.19 11.02
CA ASN A 318 -10.80 11.58 11.88
C ASN A 318 -9.66 12.22 11.06
N ILE A 319 -9.97 12.93 9.98
CA ILE A 319 -8.94 13.62 9.19
C ILE A 319 -8.36 14.77 10.03
N ASN A 320 -7.06 14.68 10.35
CA ASN A 320 -6.33 15.69 11.12
C ASN A 320 -4.83 15.64 10.84
N LEU A 321 -4.06 16.59 11.38
CA LEU A 321 -2.61 16.67 11.14
C LEU A 321 -1.82 15.43 11.60
N ASP A 322 -2.35 14.64 12.55
CA ASP A 322 -1.74 13.40 13.02
C ASP A 322 -2.16 12.16 12.21
N SER A 323 -3.33 12.18 11.56
CA SER A 323 -3.86 11.05 10.79
C SER A 323 -3.36 11.00 9.34
N LEU A 324 -2.50 11.94 8.94
CA LEU A 324 -1.88 12.02 7.62
C LEU A 324 -0.36 11.92 7.74
N LEU A 325 0.18 10.83 7.18
CA LEU A 325 1.59 10.46 7.22
C LEU A 325 2.29 10.89 5.93
N MET A 326 3.48 11.47 6.07
CA MET A 326 4.32 11.86 4.95
C MET A 326 5.44 10.82 4.73
N VAL A 327 5.43 10.17 3.58
CA VAL A 327 6.38 9.11 3.19
C VAL A 327 7.22 9.59 2.00
N LYS A 328 8.54 9.50 2.06
CA LYS A 328 9.45 9.89 0.95
C LYS A 328 9.57 8.77 -0.11
N SER A 329 9.64 9.13 -1.39
CA SER A 329 9.70 8.20 -2.55
C SER A 329 10.90 7.23 -2.51
N ASN A 330 12.02 7.63 -1.90
CA ASN A 330 13.24 6.82 -1.82
C ASN A 330 13.26 5.77 -0.70
N HIS A 331 12.14 5.50 -0.02
CA HIS A 331 12.04 4.35 0.90
C HIS A 331 11.85 3.04 0.12
N ASN A 332 12.89 2.63 -0.61
CA ASN A 332 13.12 1.22 -0.87
C ASN A 332 13.50 0.57 0.46
N GLY A 333 12.79 -0.49 0.83
CA GLY A 333 12.98 -1.19 2.09
C GLY A 333 14.42 -1.69 2.27
N TYR A 334 14.89 -1.57 3.52
CA TYR A 334 16.12 -2.14 4.07
C TYR A 334 17.45 -1.40 3.77
N GLU A 335 17.64 -0.25 4.43
CA GLU A 335 18.80 0.12 5.28
C GLU A 335 18.77 1.64 5.53
N GLN A 336 18.09 2.08 6.60
CA GLN A 336 18.29 3.34 7.36
C GLN A 336 16.98 3.82 8.00
N SER A 337 16.54 3.14 9.04
CA SER A 337 15.56 3.72 9.98
C SER A 337 15.63 3.08 11.37
N LEU A 338 16.79 2.57 11.78
CA LEU A 338 17.09 2.19 13.16
C LEU A 338 18.59 2.42 13.43
N LYS A 339 19.02 3.67 13.37
CA LYS A 339 20.20 4.12 14.12
C LYS A 339 19.73 5.09 15.21
N VAL A 340 20.28 4.86 16.39
CA VAL A 340 20.12 5.63 17.61
C VAL A 340 20.20 7.13 17.30
N ILE A 341 19.24 7.88 17.84
CA ILE A 341 19.22 9.33 17.80
C ILE A 341 20.34 9.80 18.73
N ASP A 342 21.43 10.26 18.14
CA ASP A 342 22.42 11.11 18.81
C ASP A 342 22.12 12.55 18.38
N GLU A 343 22.07 13.47 19.35
CA GLU A 343 21.42 14.79 19.23
C GLU A 343 22.11 15.82 18.31
N ASP A 344 23.22 15.50 17.65
CA ASP A 344 24.08 16.53 17.02
C ASP A 344 24.27 16.46 15.50
N THR A 345 23.53 15.61 14.76
CA THR A 345 23.70 15.55 13.28
C THR A 345 22.40 15.77 12.50
N ILE A 346 21.90 17.02 12.48
CA ILE A 346 21.00 17.49 11.41
C ILE A 346 21.49 18.86 10.91
N ILE A 347 22.59 18.86 10.16
CA ILE A 347 22.93 19.94 9.24
C ILE A 347 23.49 19.28 7.97
N GLY A 348 22.67 19.18 6.93
CA GLY A 348 23.13 18.82 5.58
C GLY A 348 22.36 17.70 4.87
N SER A 349 21.12 17.93 4.49
CA SER A 349 20.52 17.47 3.21
C SER A 349 19.00 17.75 3.16
N LEU A 350 18.65 19.03 3.12
CA LEU A 350 17.34 19.47 2.65
C LEU A 350 17.59 20.62 1.69
N ILE A 351 18.20 20.28 0.55
CA ILE A 351 18.12 21.11 -0.65
C ILE A 351 16.82 20.71 -1.34
N VAL A 352 15.98 21.72 -1.53
CA VAL A 352 14.68 21.68 -2.20
C VAL A 352 14.95 21.69 -3.69
N GLU A 353 14.52 20.63 -4.39
CA GLU A 353 14.15 20.52 -5.81
C GLU A 353 14.12 19.02 -6.16
N ASP A 354 13.01 18.35 -5.81
CA ASP A 354 12.51 17.06 -6.34
C ASP A 354 11.37 16.61 -5.42
N LEU A 355 10.11 16.91 -5.78
CA LEU A 355 8.93 16.68 -4.94
C LEU A 355 8.46 15.23 -5.00
N ASP A 356 9.16 14.37 -4.27
CA ASP A 356 8.88 12.94 -4.26
C ASP A 356 8.45 12.50 -2.84
N PHE A 357 7.24 12.92 -2.43
CA PHE A 357 6.58 12.43 -1.21
C PHE A 357 5.12 12.01 -1.45
N PHE A 358 4.69 11.01 -0.68
CA PHE A 358 3.34 10.48 -0.66
C PHE A 358 2.66 10.76 0.67
N ILE A 359 1.35 11.00 0.63
CA ILE A 359 0.50 11.19 1.79
C ILE A 359 -0.35 9.93 2.00
N TYR A 360 -0.18 9.29 3.16
CA TYR A 360 -0.97 8.14 3.58
C TYR A 360 -1.91 8.50 4.72
N LEU A 361 -3.14 8.01 4.68
CA LEU A 361 -4.16 8.20 5.72
C LEU A 361 -4.13 7.01 6.69
N CYS A 362 -4.40 7.26 7.97
CA CYS A 362 -4.52 6.23 9.00
C CYS A 362 -5.53 6.63 10.08
N ASP A 363 -5.79 5.76 11.05
CA ASP A 363 -6.57 6.10 12.26
C ASP A 363 -8.01 6.52 11.97
N LEU A 364 -8.76 5.65 11.27
CA LEU A 364 -10.20 5.87 11.05
C LEU A 364 -10.92 6.14 12.37
N ALA A 365 -11.88 7.05 12.35
CA ALA A 365 -12.70 7.39 13.51
C ALA A 365 -13.38 6.17 14.13
N ILE A 366 -13.84 5.24 13.29
CA ILE A 366 -14.48 4.00 13.75
C ILE A 366 -13.54 3.09 14.55
N TRP A 367 -12.21 3.28 14.45
CA TRP A 367 -11.22 2.58 15.27
C TRP A 367 -10.87 3.39 16.51
N GLU A 368 -10.56 4.67 16.35
CA GLU A 368 -10.11 5.55 17.44
C GLU A 368 -11.20 5.80 18.48
N ARG A 369 -12.44 6.05 18.02
CA ARG A 369 -13.51 6.54 18.90
C ARG A 369 -13.91 5.51 19.94
N ILE A 370 -13.73 4.21 19.66
CA ILE A 370 -14.03 3.11 20.60
C ILE A 370 -13.37 3.32 21.96
N PHE A 371 -12.20 3.97 21.98
CA PHE A 371 -11.39 4.17 23.18
C PHE A 371 -11.53 5.58 23.77
N ILE A 372 -12.44 6.42 23.26
CA ILE A 372 -12.72 7.72 23.86
C ILE A 372 -13.48 7.49 25.18
N PRO A 373 -12.98 8.01 26.31
CA PRO A 373 -13.65 7.85 27.58
C PRO A 373 -15.02 8.54 27.60
N ILE A 374 -16.04 7.82 28.07
CA ILE A 374 -17.40 8.34 28.22
C ILE A 374 -17.42 9.23 29.47
N SER A 375 -17.47 10.55 29.29
CA SER A 375 -17.72 11.53 30.36
C SER A 375 -19.23 11.80 30.53
N GLU A 376 -19.66 12.31 31.69
CA GLU A 376 -21.08 12.66 31.94
C GLU A 376 -21.62 13.73 30.96
N THR A 377 -20.75 14.58 30.42
CA THR A 377 -21.08 15.55 29.35
C THR A 377 -21.28 14.90 27.98
N SER A 378 -20.74 13.70 27.74
CA SER A 378 -20.97 12.90 26.52
C SER A 378 -22.33 12.20 26.51
N VAL A 379 -22.99 12.06 27.66
CA VAL A 379 -24.36 11.50 27.73
C VAL A 379 -25.38 12.44 27.08
N LYS A 380 -25.10 13.75 27.02
CA LYS A 380 -25.93 14.71 26.28
C LYS A 380 -25.68 14.72 24.76
N ASN A 381 -24.58 14.12 24.30
CA ASN A 381 -24.20 14.02 22.90
C ASN A 381 -24.04 12.54 22.55
N ASN A 382 -25.16 11.88 22.26
CA ASN A 382 -25.22 10.45 21.92
C ASN A 382 -24.00 9.99 21.11
N PHE A 383 -23.16 9.19 21.76
CA PHE A 383 -21.97 8.61 21.15
C PHE A 383 -22.33 7.70 19.97
N LYS A 384 -23.51 7.08 20.03
CA LYS A 384 -24.12 6.30 18.95
C LYS A 384 -24.49 7.17 17.73
N ASP A 385 -25.09 8.34 17.97
CA ASP A 385 -25.38 9.31 16.91
C ASP A 385 -24.09 9.80 16.24
N LYS A 386 -22.95 9.96 16.93
CA LYS A 386 -21.69 10.40 16.28
C LYS A 386 -20.92 9.30 15.57
N LEU A 387 -21.10 8.03 15.93
CA LEU A 387 -20.54 6.89 15.18
C LEU A 387 -21.37 6.63 13.91
N GLU A 388 -22.68 6.89 13.97
CA GLU A 388 -23.62 6.74 12.86
C GLU A 388 -23.68 8.01 11.94
N ASN A 389 -23.40 9.21 12.47
CA ASN A 389 -23.44 10.50 11.75
C ASN A 389 -22.03 11.05 11.39
N ALA A 390 -21.03 10.19 11.16
CA ALA A 390 -19.80 10.65 10.52
C ALA A 390 -20.10 10.99 9.05
N ASP A 391 -20.13 12.27 8.72
CA ASP A 391 -20.57 12.76 7.41
C ASP A 391 -19.40 12.92 6.44
N LYS A 392 -19.54 12.42 5.21
CA LYS A 392 -18.55 12.57 4.12
C LYS A 392 -18.10 14.03 3.90
N PRO A 393 -18.99 15.04 3.96
CA PRO A 393 -18.59 16.45 3.93
C PRO A 393 -17.60 16.87 5.02
N GLN A 394 -17.65 16.25 6.20
CA GLN A 394 -16.80 16.61 7.33
C GLN A 394 -15.32 16.33 7.04
N ASP A 395 -15.01 15.24 6.34
CA ASP A 395 -13.63 14.93 5.92
C ASP A 395 -13.05 16.03 5.00
N LEU A 396 -13.90 16.65 4.17
CA LEU A 396 -13.52 17.72 3.25
C LEU A 396 -13.28 19.04 3.99
N ILE A 397 -14.15 19.37 4.94
CA ILE A 397 -13.99 20.54 5.80
C ILE A 397 -12.67 20.43 6.57
N SER A 398 -12.43 19.28 7.21
CA SER A 398 -11.19 18.97 7.93
C SER A 398 -9.96 19.12 7.05
N LEU A 399 -10.01 18.59 5.82
CA LEU A 399 -8.92 18.75 4.84
C LEU A 399 -8.68 20.22 4.45
N GLY A 400 -9.73 21.03 4.37
CA GLY A 400 -9.62 22.48 4.14
C GLY A 400 -8.81 23.18 5.24
N TYR A 401 -9.11 22.90 6.51
CA TYR A 401 -8.34 23.44 7.63
C TYR A 401 -6.88 22.97 7.61
N ILE A 402 -6.63 21.69 7.33
CA ILE A 402 -5.26 21.16 7.22
C ILE A 402 -4.48 21.89 6.15
N ALA A 403 -5.06 22.07 4.96
CA ALA A 403 -4.42 22.78 3.86
C ALA A 403 -4.08 24.23 4.23
N PHE A 404 -4.98 24.92 4.95
CA PHE A 404 -4.72 26.26 5.48
C PHE A 404 -3.51 26.28 6.42
N TYR A 405 -3.46 25.38 7.42
CA TYR A 405 -2.34 25.34 8.36
C TYR A 405 -1.02 24.93 7.73
N LEU A 406 -1.04 24.06 6.72
CA LEU A 406 0.16 23.69 5.96
C LEU A 406 0.72 24.88 5.19
N LEU A 407 -0.13 25.71 4.57
CA LEU A 407 0.31 26.94 3.87
C LEU A 407 0.96 27.92 4.84
N LEU A 408 0.42 28.05 6.06
CA LEU A 408 0.98 28.95 7.07
C LEU A 408 2.21 28.38 7.78
N GLY A 409 2.38 27.06 7.79
CA GLY A 409 3.46 26.40 8.53
C GLY A 409 3.26 26.41 10.05
N LYS A 410 2.10 26.89 10.54
CA LYS A 410 1.77 26.99 11.96
C LYS A 410 0.27 26.99 12.19
N VAL A 411 -0.11 26.64 13.41
CA VAL A 411 -1.51 26.49 13.85
C VAL A 411 -1.90 27.52 14.92
N ILE A 412 -0.92 28.01 15.66
CA ILE A 412 -1.07 29.05 16.67
C ILE A 412 -0.25 30.26 16.21
N SER A 413 -0.80 31.45 16.42
CA SER A 413 -0.07 32.72 16.33
C SER A 413 1.04 32.84 17.36
N ASP A 414 1.97 33.77 17.14
CA ASP A 414 3.08 34.07 18.06
C ASP A 414 2.58 34.53 19.45
N ALA A 415 1.34 35.04 19.52
CA ALA A 415 0.68 35.48 20.74
C ALA A 415 -0.05 34.35 21.50
N GLY A 416 0.00 33.11 21.00
CA GLY A 416 -0.63 31.95 21.67
C GLY A 416 -2.08 31.69 21.27
N TYR A 417 -2.65 32.49 20.36
CA TYR A 417 -4.03 32.32 19.89
C TYR A 417 -4.10 31.44 18.64
N ALA A 418 -5.15 30.64 18.56
CA ALA A 418 -5.53 29.88 17.37
C ALA A 418 -5.62 30.75 16.11
N ILE A 419 -5.09 30.26 14.99
CA ILE A 419 -5.19 30.96 13.71
C ILE A 419 -6.47 30.56 13.00
N ASP A 420 -7.38 31.52 12.85
CA ASP A 420 -8.68 31.32 12.22
C ASP A 420 -8.64 31.54 10.69
N PRO A 421 -9.04 30.55 9.86
CA PRO A 421 -9.14 30.73 8.41
C PRO A 421 -10.30 31.62 7.95
N GLU A 422 -11.28 31.97 8.79
CA GLU A 422 -12.29 32.98 8.43
C GLU A 422 -11.73 34.41 8.51
N ASN A 423 -10.62 34.62 9.20
CA ASN A 423 -9.95 35.91 9.26
C ASN A 423 -9.01 36.11 8.05
N GLU A 424 -9.36 37.04 7.16
CA GLU A 424 -8.60 37.36 5.94
C GLU A 424 -7.13 37.74 6.21
N THR A 425 -6.87 38.39 7.34
CA THR A 425 -5.52 38.84 7.70
C THR A 425 -4.57 37.68 7.98
N HIS A 426 -5.10 36.49 8.27
CA HIS A 426 -4.31 35.31 8.59
C HIS A 426 -3.80 34.55 7.35
N TRP A 427 -4.35 34.78 6.16
CA TRP A 427 -3.95 34.03 4.95
C TRP A 427 -2.62 34.52 4.34
N GLY A 428 -2.19 35.76 4.59
CA GLY A 428 -0.98 36.30 3.95
C GLY A 428 -1.05 36.28 2.41
N ASP A 429 0.12 36.16 1.76
CA ASP A 429 0.27 36.13 0.30
C ASP A 429 0.26 34.68 -0.23
N ILE A 430 -0.93 34.20 -0.60
CA ILE A 430 -1.18 32.83 -1.09
C ILE A 430 -1.85 32.92 -2.46
N ASN A 431 -1.58 31.94 -3.33
CA ASN A 431 -2.23 31.82 -4.63
C ASN A 431 -3.77 32.02 -4.53
N PRO A 432 -4.36 32.99 -5.26
CA PRO A 432 -5.78 33.33 -5.11
C PRO A 432 -6.74 32.19 -5.47
N HIS A 433 -6.38 31.37 -6.47
CA HIS A 433 -7.19 30.25 -6.93
C HIS A 433 -7.21 29.12 -5.91
N LEU A 434 -6.04 28.79 -5.35
CA LEU A 434 -5.91 27.80 -4.28
C LEU A 434 -6.60 28.27 -3.00
N LYS A 435 -6.41 29.53 -2.59
CA LYS A 435 -7.11 30.14 -1.44
C LYS A 435 -8.62 30.02 -1.61
N LYS A 436 -9.17 30.38 -2.77
CA LYS A 436 -10.60 30.22 -3.07
C LYS A 436 -11.04 28.77 -2.94
N PHE A 437 -10.28 27.82 -3.48
CA PHE A 437 -10.58 26.40 -3.37
C PHE A 437 -10.63 25.91 -1.92
N ILE A 438 -9.62 26.24 -1.10
CA ILE A 438 -9.55 25.83 0.30
C ILE A 438 -10.72 26.42 1.11
N ARG A 439 -11.13 27.67 0.85
CA ARG A 439 -12.30 28.25 1.51
C ARG A 439 -13.59 27.51 1.19
N ARG A 440 -13.76 27.05 -0.05
CA ARG A 440 -14.92 26.23 -0.45
C ARG A 440 -14.94 24.88 0.29
N LEU A 441 -13.76 24.28 0.51
CA LEU A 441 -13.65 23.08 1.37
C LEU A 441 -14.09 23.38 2.81
N ILE A 442 -13.56 24.44 3.43
CA ILE A 442 -13.87 24.83 4.80
C ILE A 442 -15.36 25.13 4.98
N LYS A 443 -16.00 25.79 4.00
CA LYS A 443 -17.44 26.09 4.00
C LYS A 443 -18.34 24.89 3.70
N GLY A 444 -17.77 23.72 3.41
CA GLY A 444 -18.55 22.52 3.07
C GLY A 444 -19.32 22.65 1.75
N GLU A 445 -18.83 23.45 0.79
CA GLU A 445 -19.52 23.67 -0.49
C GLU A 445 -19.44 22.48 -1.46
N PHE A 446 -18.60 21.48 -1.15
CA PHE A 446 -18.44 20.27 -1.96
C PHE A 446 -19.27 19.13 -1.39
N ILE A 447 -20.14 18.57 -2.24
CA ILE A 447 -21.00 17.43 -1.88
C ILE A 447 -20.26 16.09 -1.82
N SER A 448 -19.08 15.98 -2.43
CA SER A 448 -18.25 14.77 -2.44
C SER A 448 -16.77 15.07 -2.70
N ALA A 449 -15.90 14.14 -2.30
CA ALA A 449 -14.47 14.21 -2.56
C ALA A 449 -14.14 14.18 -4.07
N GLU A 450 -14.93 13.45 -4.87
CA GLU A 450 -14.80 13.40 -6.33
C GLU A 450 -14.95 14.80 -6.94
N VAL A 451 -16.04 15.51 -6.60
CA VAL A 451 -16.32 16.86 -7.12
C VAL A 451 -15.24 17.83 -6.68
N ALA A 452 -14.82 17.78 -5.41
CA ALA A 452 -13.73 18.60 -4.91
C ALA A 452 -12.42 18.35 -5.68
N ARG A 453 -12.08 17.08 -5.95
CA ARG A 453 -10.86 16.72 -6.68
C ARG A 453 -10.89 17.18 -8.13
N GLN A 454 -12.00 16.98 -8.83
CA GLN A 454 -12.16 17.45 -10.21
C GLN A 454 -11.98 18.98 -10.31
N GLU A 455 -12.50 19.74 -9.35
CA GLU A 455 -12.33 21.19 -9.29
C GLU A 455 -10.89 21.61 -8.96
N LEU A 456 -10.19 20.88 -8.09
CA LEU A 456 -8.77 21.10 -7.78
C LEU A 456 -7.88 20.90 -9.03
N LEU A 457 -8.20 19.92 -9.87
CA LEU A 457 -7.44 19.61 -11.09
C LEU A 457 -7.64 20.63 -12.22
N LYS A 458 -8.73 21.42 -12.17
CA LYS A 458 -9.01 22.51 -13.13
C LYS A 458 -8.30 23.81 -12.79
N LEU A 459 -7.67 23.92 -11.62
CA LEU A 459 -6.94 25.14 -11.25
C LEU A 459 -5.80 25.41 -12.26
N PRO A 460 -5.56 26.66 -12.67
CA PRO A 460 -4.60 26.96 -13.74
C PRO A 460 -3.18 26.52 -13.36
N LYS A 461 -2.51 25.74 -14.22
CA LYS A 461 -1.13 25.25 -13.97
C LYS A 461 -0.11 26.38 -13.82
N ALA A 462 -0.24 27.44 -14.63
CA ALA A 462 0.59 28.64 -14.56
C ALA A 462 0.46 29.42 -13.23
N ALA A 463 -0.49 29.06 -12.37
CA ALA A 463 -0.70 29.70 -11.07
C ALA A 463 0.17 29.07 -9.95
N PHE A 464 0.84 27.94 -10.20
CA PHE A 464 1.68 27.24 -9.21
C PHE A 464 3.18 27.35 -9.49
N GLU A 465 3.56 28.05 -10.57
CA GLU A 465 4.94 28.44 -10.86
C GLU A 465 5.20 29.81 -10.19
N VAL A 466 6.27 29.89 -9.40
CA VAL A 466 6.72 31.16 -8.82
C VAL A 466 7.15 32.07 -9.97
N PRO A 467 6.71 33.34 -10.05
CA PRO A 467 7.29 34.28 -10.99
C PRO A 467 8.74 34.53 -10.57
N VAL A 468 9.70 33.99 -11.32
CA VAL A 468 11.02 34.60 -11.38
C VAL A 468 10.81 35.89 -12.15
N GLU A 469 10.86 37.03 -11.46
CA GLU A 469 11.03 38.34 -12.10
C GLU A 469 12.33 38.31 -12.90
N PHE A 470 12.22 37.95 -14.18
CA PHE A 470 13.16 38.44 -15.17
C PHE A 470 12.54 39.67 -15.79
N SER A 471 12.97 40.83 -15.28
CA SER A 471 12.82 42.10 -15.96
C SER A 471 13.54 42.00 -17.29
N ALA A 472 12.81 41.75 -18.37
CA ALA A 472 13.26 41.99 -19.72
C ALA A 472 12.58 43.27 -20.20
N GLU A 473 13.39 44.32 -20.32
CA GLU A 473 13.03 45.61 -20.87
C GLU A 473 12.37 45.45 -22.24
N ALA A 474 11.32 46.24 -22.43
CA ALA A 474 10.58 46.31 -23.67
C ALA A 474 11.40 47.00 -24.76
N GLU A 475 11.47 46.41 -25.95
CA GLU A 475 11.59 47.19 -27.19
C GLU A 475 10.66 46.64 -28.29
N THR A 476 9.63 47.45 -28.54
CA THR A 476 8.88 47.79 -29.77
C THR A 476 8.75 46.81 -30.95
N GLU A 477 7.47 46.55 -31.26
CA GLU A 477 6.78 46.43 -32.56
C GLU A 477 7.55 46.04 -33.84
N THR A 478 7.04 45.03 -34.56
CA THR A 478 6.34 45.27 -35.84
C THR A 478 5.53 44.04 -36.28
N ARG A 479 4.31 44.31 -36.74
CA ARG A 479 3.31 43.33 -37.21
C ARG A 479 3.62 42.94 -38.66
N THR A 480 3.84 41.67 -38.97
CA THR A 480 3.76 41.16 -40.34
C THR A 480 2.73 40.04 -40.47
N LYS A 481 1.87 40.18 -41.48
CA LYS A 481 0.72 39.30 -41.76
C LYS A 481 1.21 38.02 -42.45
N PHE A 482 1.13 36.88 -41.78
CA PHE A 482 1.41 35.57 -42.37
C PHE A 482 0.15 34.97 -43.06
N PRO A 483 0.29 34.30 -44.22
CA PRO A 483 -0.84 33.85 -45.04
C PRO A 483 -1.49 32.58 -44.47
N ARG A 484 -2.82 32.59 -44.39
CA ARG A 484 -3.69 31.56 -43.78
C ARG A 484 -3.52 30.13 -44.32
N LEU A 485 -2.88 29.93 -45.47
CA LEU A 485 -2.68 28.63 -46.09
C LEU A 485 -1.67 27.75 -45.32
N LEU A 486 -0.64 28.36 -44.72
CA LEU A 486 0.40 27.64 -43.97
C LEU A 486 -0.14 27.09 -42.65
N ILE A 487 -1.06 27.84 -42.01
CA ILE A 487 -1.75 27.41 -40.79
C ILE A 487 -2.63 26.20 -41.08
N PHE A 488 -3.35 26.20 -42.21
CA PHE A 488 -4.22 25.09 -42.57
C PHE A 488 -3.42 23.79 -42.77
N LEU A 489 -2.29 23.84 -43.50
CA LEU A 489 -1.40 22.70 -43.70
C LEU A 489 -0.78 22.17 -42.40
N LEU A 490 -0.36 23.06 -41.49
CA LEU A 490 0.18 22.68 -40.19
C LEU A 490 -0.89 22.08 -39.27
N THR A 491 -2.13 22.57 -39.33
CA THR A 491 -3.24 22.01 -38.54
C THR A 491 -3.66 20.61 -39.02
N THR A 492 -3.67 20.36 -40.33
CA THR A 492 -4.00 19.02 -40.87
C THR A 492 -2.90 18.01 -40.56
N LEU A 493 -1.63 18.43 -40.62
CA LEU A 493 -0.50 17.57 -40.26
C LEU A 493 -0.50 17.27 -38.74
N GLY A 494 -0.80 18.29 -37.91
CA GLY A 494 -0.91 18.14 -36.46
C GLY A 494 -2.03 17.21 -36.03
N LEU A 495 -3.22 17.32 -36.64
CA LEU A 495 -4.35 16.42 -36.35
C LEU A 495 -4.09 14.98 -36.79
N GLY A 496 -3.40 14.78 -37.92
CA GLY A 496 -2.98 13.45 -38.38
C GLY A 496 -1.99 12.79 -37.41
N VAL A 497 -1.02 13.56 -36.89
CA VAL A 497 -0.04 13.06 -35.91
C VAL A 497 -0.70 12.78 -34.57
N ILE A 498 -1.61 13.64 -34.09
CA ILE A 498 -2.33 13.42 -32.83
C ILE A 498 -3.29 12.22 -32.94
N GLY A 499 -3.96 12.04 -34.08
CA GLY A 499 -4.80 10.86 -34.34
C GLY A 499 -3.98 9.56 -34.40
N GLY A 500 -2.82 9.59 -35.05
CA GLY A 500 -1.89 8.44 -35.09
C GLY A 500 -1.30 8.09 -33.72
N LEU A 501 -0.97 9.10 -32.90
CA LEU A 501 -0.48 8.91 -31.54
C LEU A 501 -1.59 8.39 -30.60
N ALA A 502 -2.82 8.91 -30.71
CA ALA A 502 -3.94 8.42 -29.92
C ALA A 502 -4.26 6.93 -30.22
N TRP A 503 -4.18 6.53 -31.48
CA TRP A 503 -4.36 5.12 -31.86
C TRP A 503 -3.24 4.22 -31.29
N LEU A 504 -1.99 4.69 -31.28
CA LEU A 504 -0.85 3.97 -30.70
C LEU A 504 -0.92 3.79 -29.17
N PHE A 505 -1.56 4.71 -28.45
CA PHE A 505 -1.66 4.67 -26.98
C PHE A 505 -2.93 3.99 -26.46
N PHE A 506 -4.05 4.02 -27.19
CA PHE A 506 -5.32 3.42 -26.75
C PHE A 506 -5.64 2.04 -27.36
N ALA A 507 -4.89 1.56 -28.36
CA ALA A 507 -5.13 0.25 -28.99
C ALA A 507 -4.32 -0.93 -28.40
N LYS A 508 -3.87 -0.86 -27.14
CA LYS A 508 -3.24 -2.01 -26.48
C LYS A 508 -4.12 -2.56 -25.36
N PRO A 509 -4.55 -3.84 -25.41
CA PRO A 509 -5.23 -4.47 -24.29
C PRO A 509 -4.22 -4.58 -23.14
N GLN A 510 -4.45 -3.83 -22.06
CA GLN A 510 -3.63 -3.91 -20.86
C GLN A 510 -3.95 -5.24 -20.16
N LEU A 511 -3.01 -6.18 -20.26
CA LEU A 511 -2.96 -7.37 -19.41
C LEU A 511 -2.67 -6.86 -17.98
N SER A 512 -3.70 -6.78 -17.15
CA SER A 512 -3.58 -6.34 -15.76
C SER A 512 -2.88 -7.42 -14.93
N ASN A 513 -1.57 -7.27 -14.70
CA ASN A 513 -0.86 -8.02 -13.67
C ASN A 513 -1.28 -7.49 -12.29
N ALA A 514 -2.28 -8.11 -11.68
CA ALA A 514 -2.64 -7.88 -10.29
C ALA A 514 -1.95 -8.91 -9.40
N THR A 515 -0.74 -8.61 -8.92
CA THR A 515 -0.12 -9.34 -7.80
C THR A 515 -0.84 -8.91 -6.52
N SER A 516 -1.83 -9.69 -6.10
CA SER A 516 -2.55 -9.49 -4.83
C SER A 516 -1.70 -9.99 -3.66
N ASN A 517 -1.09 -9.09 -2.88
CA ASN A 517 -0.51 -9.41 -1.56
C ASN A 517 -1.64 -9.67 -0.54
N THR A 518 -2.30 -10.81 -0.67
CA THR A 518 -3.07 -11.45 0.41
C THR A 518 -2.07 -12.29 1.20
N PRO A 519 -2.04 -12.26 2.55
CA PRO A 519 -1.17 -13.15 3.31
C PRO A 519 -1.55 -14.57 2.97
N GLN A 520 -0.62 -15.27 2.35
CA GLN A 520 -0.83 -16.60 1.86
C GLN A 520 -0.99 -17.54 3.05
N LEU A 521 -2.17 -18.13 3.23
CA LEU A 521 -2.38 -19.20 4.22
C LEU A 521 -1.37 -20.32 3.97
N ASN A 522 -0.85 -20.93 5.03
CA ASN A 522 0.24 -21.89 4.87
C ASN A 522 -0.31 -23.25 4.37
N LEU A 523 -1.42 -23.72 4.95
CA LEU A 523 -1.96 -25.05 4.69
C LEU A 523 -3.37 -25.01 4.09
N ILE A 524 -3.69 -25.98 3.23
CA ILE A 524 -5.01 -26.10 2.58
C ILE A 524 -6.14 -26.27 3.61
N LYS A 525 -5.87 -26.96 4.72
CA LYS A 525 -6.83 -27.18 5.81
C LYS A 525 -7.25 -25.90 6.55
N GLU A 526 -6.43 -24.84 6.48
CA GLU A 526 -6.66 -23.56 7.16
C GLU A 526 -7.70 -22.69 6.45
N VAL A 527 -8.08 -23.05 5.22
CA VAL A 527 -9.15 -22.36 4.49
C VAL A 527 -10.50 -22.66 5.17
N GLY A 528 -10.96 -21.67 5.94
CA GLY A 528 -12.24 -21.70 6.65
C GLY A 528 -13.43 -21.31 5.77
N ALA A 529 -14.63 -21.53 6.33
CA ALA A 529 -15.91 -21.20 5.69
C ALA A 529 -16.13 -21.83 4.32
N ILE A 530 -15.68 -23.08 4.14
CA ILE A 530 -16.02 -23.89 2.96
C ILE A 530 -17.49 -24.31 3.06
N PRO A 531 -18.33 -23.98 2.06
CA PRO A 531 -19.73 -24.38 2.02
C PRO A 531 -19.89 -25.90 2.11
N ILE A 532 -20.89 -26.35 2.87
CA ILE A 532 -21.23 -27.76 2.96
C ILE A 532 -22.08 -28.12 1.74
N GLY A 533 -21.66 -29.14 0.98
CA GLY A 533 -22.40 -29.62 -0.18
C GLY A 533 -21.48 -30.25 -1.22
N LYS A 534 -22.09 -30.92 -2.20
CA LYS A 534 -21.40 -31.39 -3.40
C LYS A 534 -21.55 -30.35 -4.50
N PHE A 535 -20.44 -29.95 -5.11
CA PHE A 535 -20.41 -28.93 -6.14
C PHE A 535 -19.76 -29.45 -7.41
N THR A 536 -20.43 -29.28 -8.54
CA THR A 536 -19.85 -29.57 -9.86
C THR A 536 -19.02 -28.38 -10.33
N TYR A 537 -17.85 -28.64 -10.89
CA TYR A 537 -17.01 -27.63 -11.55
C TYR A 537 -16.45 -28.16 -12.87
N THR A 538 -16.04 -27.27 -13.76
CA THR A 538 -15.66 -27.62 -15.13
C THR A 538 -14.36 -26.95 -15.58
N ALA A 539 -13.77 -27.47 -16.65
CA ALA A 539 -12.67 -26.90 -17.40
C ALA A 539 -12.70 -27.48 -18.83
N SER A 540 -11.91 -26.92 -19.75
CA SER A 540 -11.82 -27.45 -21.10
C SER A 540 -11.20 -28.86 -21.09
N LYS A 541 -11.84 -29.80 -21.77
CA LYS A 541 -11.36 -31.17 -21.97
C LYS A 541 -10.03 -31.14 -22.73
N ASN A 542 -9.10 -32.00 -22.29
CA ASN A 542 -7.70 -32.02 -22.72
C ASN A 542 -6.89 -30.76 -22.34
N GLY A 543 -7.52 -29.72 -21.78
CA GLY A 543 -6.90 -28.48 -21.32
C GLY A 543 -5.88 -28.71 -20.21
N ILE A 544 -5.18 -27.65 -19.79
CA ILE A 544 -4.12 -27.80 -18.78
C ILE A 544 -4.69 -28.25 -17.42
N TRP A 545 -5.87 -27.75 -17.04
CA TRP A 545 -6.50 -28.15 -15.78
C TRP A 545 -6.94 -29.63 -15.81
N ASP A 546 -7.54 -30.07 -16.91
CA ASP A 546 -7.96 -31.46 -17.14
C ASP A 546 -6.77 -32.43 -16.98
N TYR A 547 -5.63 -32.05 -17.56
CA TYR A 547 -4.38 -32.79 -17.44
C TYR A 547 -3.89 -32.88 -15.99
N ILE A 548 -3.70 -31.76 -15.30
CA ILE A 548 -3.06 -31.78 -13.97
C ILE A 548 -3.93 -32.39 -12.87
N ILE A 549 -5.26 -32.37 -13.04
CA ILE A 549 -6.19 -32.90 -12.06
C ILE A 549 -6.35 -34.43 -12.17
N GLN A 550 -6.25 -34.98 -13.38
CA GLN A 550 -6.42 -36.41 -13.66
C GLN A 550 -5.10 -37.19 -13.70
N GLN A 551 -4.00 -36.56 -14.14
CA GLN A 551 -2.73 -37.25 -14.34
C GLN A 551 -2.12 -37.68 -13.00
N SER A 552 -1.86 -38.99 -12.86
CA SER A 552 -1.12 -39.54 -11.72
C SER A 552 0.36 -39.19 -11.81
N ASP A 553 1.05 -39.27 -10.67
CA ASP A 553 2.51 -39.17 -10.57
C ASP A 553 3.10 -37.77 -10.79
N LEU A 554 2.30 -36.74 -11.08
CA LEU A 554 2.79 -35.36 -11.21
C LEU A 554 3.28 -34.78 -9.89
N ILE A 555 2.64 -35.13 -8.78
CA ILE A 555 2.98 -34.62 -7.44
C ILE A 555 3.74 -35.68 -6.66
N GLN A 556 3.16 -36.87 -6.61
CA GLN A 556 3.71 -38.03 -5.94
C GLN A 556 3.28 -39.29 -6.69
N LYS A 557 4.15 -40.30 -6.69
CA LYS A 557 3.89 -41.57 -7.34
C LYS A 557 2.55 -42.19 -6.87
N GLY A 558 1.67 -42.51 -7.81
CA GLY A 558 0.35 -43.11 -7.59
C GLY A 558 -0.74 -42.15 -7.09
N GLN A 559 -0.48 -40.84 -7.03
CA GLN A 559 -1.45 -39.85 -6.54
C GLN A 559 -1.76 -38.78 -7.59
N THR A 560 -3.00 -38.32 -7.61
CA THR A 560 -3.44 -37.15 -8.41
C THR A 560 -3.52 -35.89 -7.54
N LEU A 561 -3.55 -34.72 -8.19
CA LEU A 561 -3.78 -33.44 -7.51
C LEU A 561 -5.12 -33.43 -6.78
N GLU A 562 -6.17 -33.98 -7.40
CA GLU A 562 -7.52 -34.03 -6.82
C GLU A 562 -7.55 -34.80 -5.50
N GLN A 563 -6.94 -35.99 -5.47
CA GLN A 563 -6.85 -36.82 -4.27
C GLN A 563 -6.12 -36.06 -3.15
N ARG A 564 -5.02 -35.38 -3.49
CA ARG A 564 -4.22 -34.63 -2.51
C ARG A 564 -5.00 -33.45 -1.91
N ILE A 565 -5.71 -32.69 -2.75
CA ILE A 565 -6.56 -31.58 -2.29
C ILE A 565 -7.71 -32.11 -1.42
N THR A 566 -8.35 -33.21 -1.84
CA THR A 566 -9.47 -33.83 -1.11
C THR A 566 -9.04 -34.34 0.27
N ILE A 567 -7.86 -34.96 0.37
CA ILE A 567 -7.28 -35.39 1.66
C ILE A 567 -6.97 -34.18 2.55
N ALA A 568 -6.39 -33.13 1.98
CA ALA A 568 -6.01 -31.93 2.73
C ALA A 568 -7.23 -31.11 3.19
N GLN A 569 -8.35 -31.18 2.47
CA GLN A 569 -9.60 -30.50 2.80
C GLN A 569 -10.84 -31.39 2.52
N PRO A 570 -11.20 -32.29 3.45
CA PRO A 570 -12.33 -33.21 3.25
C PRO A 570 -13.70 -32.54 3.13
N LYS A 571 -13.83 -31.28 3.55
CA LYS A 571 -15.07 -30.49 3.39
C LYS A 571 -15.32 -30.11 1.93
N LEU A 572 -14.29 -30.15 1.09
CA LEU A 572 -14.36 -29.79 -0.31
C LEU A 572 -14.85 -31.00 -1.13
N GLN A 573 -16.17 -31.16 -1.25
CA GLN A 573 -16.76 -32.22 -2.07
C GLN A 573 -17.03 -31.69 -3.48
N LEU A 574 -16.05 -31.85 -4.37
CA LEU A 574 -16.14 -31.40 -5.76
C LEU A 574 -16.37 -32.58 -6.71
N SER A 575 -17.08 -32.31 -7.80
CA SER A 575 -17.24 -33.22 -8.95
C SER A 575 -16.76 -32.51 -10.19
N TYR A 576 -15.73 -33.04 -10.84
CA TYR A 576 -15.17 -32.45 -12.05
C TYR A 576 -15.87 -32.98 -13.31
N GLU A 577 -16.38 -32.08 -14.15
CA GLU A 577 -17.05 -32.41 -15.42
C GLU A 577 -16.47 -31.57 -16.57
N PRO A 578 -15.58 -32.12 -17.42
CA PRO A 578 -14.94 -31.35 -18.49
C PRO A 578 -15.90 -30.99 -19.63
N THR A 579 -15.64 -29.85 -20.27
CA THR A 579 -16.40 -29.31 -21.43
C THR A 579 -15.58 -29.33 -22.70
N THR A 580 -16.17 -29.05 -23.86
CA THR A 580 -15.44 -29.10 -25.14
C THR A 580 -14.57 -27.87 -25.41
N SER A 581 -14.83 -26.75 -24.73
CA SER A 581 -14.12 -25.47 -24.94
C SER A 581 -14.18 -24.57 -23.72
N THR A 582 -13.29 -23.57 -23.67
CA THR A 582 -13.28 -22.50 -22.66
C THR A 582 -14.60 -21.73 -22.63
N GLU A 583 -15.16 -21.43 -23.80
CA GLU A 583 -16.44 -20.71 -23.93
C GLU A 583 -17.59 -21.52 -23.34
N GLU A 584 -17.62 -22.83 -23.58
CA GLU A 584 -18.63 -23.71 -22.99
C GLU A 584 -18.47 -23.80 -21.47
N ALA A 585 -17.23 -23.89 -20.96
CA ALA A 585 -16.94 -23.89 -19.53
C ALA A 585 -17.51 -22.63 -18.85
N ILE A 586 -17.27 -21.46 -19.44
CA ILE A 586 -17.79 -20.17 -18.97
C ILE A 586 -19.33 -20.16 -19.02
N ALA A 587 -19.93 -20.61 -20.12
CA ALA A 587 -21.37 -20.65 -20.30
C ALA A 587 -22.07 -21.54 -19.25
N GLN A 588 -21.48 -22.68 -18.88
CA GLN A 588 -22.02 -23.56 -17.83
C GLN A 588 -22.00 -22.91 -16.44
N VAL A 589 -21.04 -22.03 -16.16
CA VAL A 589 -21.01 -21.24 -14.92
C VAL A 589 -22.13 -20.20 -14.94
N GLN A 590 -22.31 -19.47 -16.04
CA GLN A 590 -23.39 -18.49 -16.17
C GLN A 590 -24.77 -19.14 -16.00
N SER A 591 -24.99 -20.28 -16.65
CA SER A 591 -26.25 -21.04 -16.56
C SER A 591 -26.49 -21.71 -15.19
N GLY A 592 -25.47 -21.74 -14.32
CA GLY A 592 -25.55 -22.40 -13.01
C GLY A 592 -25.46 -23.93 -13.06
N LYS A 593 -25.08 -24.51 -14.22
CA LYS A 593 -24.82 -25.96 -14.35
C LYS A 593 -23.55 -26.36 -13.60
N SER A 594 -22.54 -25.50 -13.60
CA SER A 594 -21.32 -25.65 -12.80
C SER A 594 -21.19 -24.48 -11.83
N ALA A 595 -20.67 -24.76 -10.63
CA ALA A 595 -20.49 -23.73 -9.60
C ALA A 595 -19.35 -22.76 -9.95
N PHE A 596 -18.32 -23.26 -10.61
CA PHE A 596 -17.20 -22.50 -11.13
C PHE A 596 -16.53 -23.26 -12.28
N ALA A 597 -15.69 -22.56 -13.04
CA ALA A 597 -14.85 -23.11 -14.10
C ALA A 597 -13.39 -22.75 -13.87
N ILE A 598 -12.47 -23.50 -14.47
CA ILE A 598 -11.05 -23.17 -14.48
C ILE A 598 -10.62 -22.98 -15.91
N VAL A 599 -10.15 -21.77 -16.22
CA VAL A 599 -9.95 -21.32 -17.60
C VAL A 599 -8.71 -20.42 -17.72
N PRO A 600 -8.11 -20.31 -18.92
CA PRO A 600 -7.07 -19.33 -19.19
C PRO A 600 -7.65 -17.90 -19.29
N LEU A 601 -7.05 -16.94 -18.59
CA LEU A 601 -7.39 -15.52 -18.68
C LEU A 601 -6.68 -14.85 -19.86
N ILE A 602 -7.20 -15.07 -21.06
CA ILE A 602 -6.70 -14.47 -22.31
C ILE A 602 -7.66 -13.45 -22.92
N GLN A 603 -8.90 -13.38 -22.42
CA GLN A 603 -9.95 -12.45 -22.87
C GLN A 603 -10.67 -11.84 -21.66
N PRO A 604 -11.28 -10.65 -21.81
CA PRO A 604 -12.19 -10.10 -20.82
C PRO A 604 -13.33 -11.07 -20.53
N LEU A 605 -13.69 -11.22 -19.25
CA LEU A 605 -14.82 -12.05 -18.83
C LEU A 605 -16.14 -11.28 -18.92
N PRO A 606 -17.27 -12.00 -19.06
CA PRO A 606 -18.60 -11.45 -18.85
C PRO A 606 -18.72 -10.72 -17.50
N ALA A 607 -19.47 -9.62 -17.45
CA ALA A 607 -19.58 -8.75 -16.28
C ALA A 607 -20.23 -9.40 -15.04
N ASP A 608 -20.94 -10.51 -15.24
CA ASP A 608 -21.58 -11.33 -14.20
C ASP A 608 -20.63 -12.36 -13.58
N LEU A 609 -19.38 -12.45 -14.05
CA LEU A 609 -18.38 -13.40 -13.58
C LEU A 609 -17.16 -12.68 -13.00
N GLN A 610 -16.54 -13.31 -12.00
CA GLN A 610 -15.26 -12.90 -11.42
C GLN A 610 -14.24 -14.01 -11.59
N ALA A 611 -12.97 -13.63 -11.72
CA ALA A 611 -11.85 -14.55 -11.79
C ALA A 611 -10.83 -14.32 -10.68
N GLN A 612 -10.25 -15.42 -10.20
CA GLN A 612 -9.07 -15.39 -9.35
C GLN A 612 -7.95 -16.23 -9.97
N PRO A 613 -6.84 -15.60 -10.39
CA PRO A 613 -5.65 -16.32 -10.83
C PRO A 613 -5.14 -17.26 -9.74
N ILE A 614 -4.77 -18.47 -10.13
CA ILE A 614 -4.26 -19.53 -9.26
C ILE A 614 -2.85 -19.99 -9.65
N ALA A 615 -2.46 -19.82 -10.91
CA ALA A 615 -1.14 -20.15 -11.44
C ALA A 615 -0.95 -19.49 -12.82
N TYR A 616 0.23 -19.62 -13.40
CA TYR A 616 0.51 -19.31 -14.79
C TYR A 616 0.98 -20.56 -15.55
N ASP A 617 0.79 -20.52 -16.86
CA ASP A 617 1.42 -21.43 -17.82
C ASP A 617 1.81 -20.59 -19.05
N GLY A 618 2.38 -21.22 -20.08
CA GLY A 618 2.50 -20.58 -21.37
C GLY A 618 2.61 -21.55 -22.53
N ILE A 619 2.58 -20.99 -23.73
CA ILE A 619 2.75 -21.76 -24.95
C ILE A 619 4.23 -21.96 -25.23
N GLY A 620 4.68 -23.21 -25.16
CA GLY A 620 6.00 -23.64 -25.61
C GLY A 620 5.94 -23.97 -27.10
N VAL A 621 6.75 -23.30 -27.91
CA VAL A 621 6.98 -23.67 -29.32
C VAL A 621 8.26 -24.49 -29.37
N PHE A 622 8.22 -25.62 -30.06
CA PHE A 622 9.32 -26.57 -30.01
C PHE A 622 9.62 -27.22 -31.35
N VAL A 623 10.87 -27.63 -31.50
CA VAL A 623 11.39 -28.45 -32.60
C VAL A 623 12.02 -29.72 -32.02
N ALA A 624 12.43 -30.64 -32.87
CA ALA A 624 13.13 -31.85 -32.42
C ALA A 624 14.37 -31.48 -31.60
N PHE A 625 14.55 -32.15 -30.46
CA PHE A 625 15.81 -32.09 -29.75
C PHE A 625 16.87 -32.83 -30.57
N SER A 626 18.05 -32.25 -30.71
CA SER A 626 19.16 -32.85 -31.43
C SER A 626 20.48 -32.39 -30.80
N TYR A 627 21.42 -33.32 -30.64
CA TYR A 627 22.79 -32.98 -30.24
C TYR A 627 23.44 -31.99 -31.23
N SER A 628 24.25 -31.06 -30.73
CA SER A 628 24.94 -30.02 -31.52
C SER A 628 25.78 -30.57 -32.68
N GLN A 629 26.28 -31.79 -32.54
CA GLN A 629 27.07 -32.44 -33.59
C GLN A 629 26.24 -32.88 -34.82
N ARG A 630 24.90 -32.82 -34.75
CA ARG A 630 24.03 -33.17 -35.88
C ARG A 630 23.98 -31.99 -36.86
N GLU A 631 24.52 -32.18 -38.05
CA GLU A 631 24.65 -31.14 -39.09
C GLU A 631 23.34 -30.41 -39.43
N LYS A 632 22.20 -31.12 -39.40
CA LYS A 632 20.87 -30.57 -39.66
C LYS A 632 20.09 -30.18 -38.40
N GLY A 633 20.70 -30.16 -37.21
CA GLY A 633 20.02 -29.87 -35.95
C GLY A 633 19.36 -28.48 -35.93
N LEU A 634 18.03 -28.44 -35.84
CA LEU A 634 17.29 -27.18 -35.84
C LEU A 634 17.62 -26.26 -34.65
N PRO A 635 17.80 -26.74 -33.41
CA PRO A 635 18.15 -25.87 -32.28
C PRO A 635 19.39 -25.02 -32.56
N GLU A 636 20.47 -25.62 -33.07
CA GLU A 636 21.72 -24.90 -33.34
C GLU A 636 21.59 -23.97 -34.56
N LYS A 637 20.98 -24.46 -35.66
CA LYS A 637 20.83 -23.66 -36.88
C LYS A 637 19.90 -22.45 -36.70
N LEU A 638 18.99 -22.51 -35.74
CA LEU A 638 18.11 -21.40 -35.39
C LEU A 638 18.61 -20.58 -34.20
N ASN A 639 19.81 -20.86 -33.67
CA ASN A 639 20.32 -20.27 -32.43
C ASN A 639 19.33 -20.37 -31.25
N GLY A 640 18.57 -21.46 -31.20
CA GLY A 640 17.61 -21.76 -30.13
C GLY A 640 16.39 -20.84 -30.10
N GLN A 641 16.12 -20.07 -31.16
CA GLN A 641 15.10 -19.03 -31.14
C GLN A 641 14.29 -18.94 -32.43
N ILE A 642 13.09 -18.36 -32.33
CA ILE A 642 12.26 -18.01 -33.49
C ILE A 642 11.52 -16.69 -33.23
N THR A 643 11.44 -15.83 -34.25
CA THR A 643 10.63 -14.62 -34.18
C THR A 643 9.16 -14.95 -34.36
N VAL A 644 8.27 -14.23 -33.66
CA VAL A 644 6.82 -14.41 -33.78
C VAL A 644 6.33 -14.24 -35.23
N ASP A 645 6.93 -13.34 -36.02
CA ASP A 645 6.53 -13.15 -37.43
C ASP A 645 6.90 -14.35 -38.31
N LYS A 646 8.09 -14.91 -38.14
CA LYS A 646 8.49 -16.16 -38.82
C LYS A 646 7.59 -17.33 -38.41
N LEU A 647 7.22 -17.41 -37.12
CA LEU A 647 6.29 -18.41 -36.63
C LEU A 647 4.90 -18.25 -37.28
N GLN A 648 4.41 -17.02 -37.41
CA GLN A 648 3.18 -16.73 -38.14
C GLN A 648 3.25 -17.17 -39.61
N GLN A 649 4.36 -16.92 -40.29
CA GLN A 649 4.56 -17.33 -41.68
C GLN A 649 4.61 -18.86 -41.86
N LEU A 650 5.20 -19.60 -40.90
CA LEU A 650 5.20 -21.06 -40.91
C LEU A 650 3.77 -21.63 -40.81
N TYR A 651 2.98 -21.15 -39.84
CA TYR A 651 1.60 -21.62 -39.63
C TYR A 651 0.61 -21.08 -40.68
N ALA A 652 0.95 -19.99 -41.37
CA ALA A 652 0.25 -19.54 -42.57
C ALA A 652 0.59 -20.38 -43.82
N GLY A 653 1.67 -21.17 -43.78
CA GLY A 653 2.15 -21.95 -44.91
C GLY A 653 2.97 -21.17 -45.94
N ASN A 654 3.35 -19.92 -45.63
CA ASN A 654 4.17 -19.08 -46.50
C ASN A 654 5.63 -19.54 -46.54
N ILE A 655 6.08 -20.23 -45.48
CA ILE A 655 7.40 -20.84 -45.41
C ILE A 655 7.21 -22.36 -45.44
N SER A 656 7.91 -23.01 -46.35
CA SER A 656 7.81 -24.46 -46.56
C SER A 656 9.13 -25.18 -46.34
N ASN A 657 10.25 -24.44 -46.25
CA ASN A 657 11.57 -24.98 -46.00
C ASN A 657 12.32 -24.18 -44.92
N TRP A 658 13.06 -24.89 -44.06
CA TRP A 658 13.84 -24.27 -43.00
C TRP A 658 14.98 -23.37 -43.49
N GLN A 659 15.47 -23.55 -44.73
CA GLN A 659 16.49 -22.66 -45.33
C GLN A 659 16.03 -21.21 -45.44
N GLU A 660 14.74 -20.98 -45.64
CA GLU A 660 14.15 -19.64 -45.72
C GLU A 660 14.31 -18.87 -44.39
N LEU A 661 14.57 -19.59 -43.29
CA LEU A 661 14.77 -19.03 -41.96
C LEU A 661 16.23 -18.99 -41.51
N GLY A 662 17.17 -19.39 -42.37
CA GLY A 662 18.59 -19.59 -42.03
C GLY A 662 18.90 -21.00 -41.50
N GLY A 663 17.92 -21.91 -41.57
CA GLY A 663 18.05 -23.31 -41.16
C GLY A 663 18.64 -24.24 -42.24
N PRO A 664 18.69 -25.55 -41.97
CA PRO A 664 19.14 -26.56 -42.94
C PRO A 664 18.09 -26.79 -44.04
N ASN A 665 18.49 -27.45 -45.14
CA ASN A 665 17.54 -27.90 -46.17
C ASN A 665 16.67 -29.05 -45.67
N LEU A 666 15.54 -28.69 -45.06
CA LEU A 666 14.53 -29.58 -44.54
C LEU A 666 13.15 -29.00 -44.85
N ALA A 667 12.23 -29.82 -45.34
CA ALA A 667 10.83 -29.44 -45.47
C ALA A 667 10.22 -29.18 -44.09
N VAL A 668 9.29 -28.22 -44.01
CA VAL A 668 8.59 -27.86 -42.76
C VAL A 668 7.33 -28.70 -42.61
N ASN A 669 7.24 -29.43 -41.50
CA ASN A 669 6.00 -30.06 -41.04
C ASN A 669 5.47 -29.28 -39.82
N ILE A 670 4.24 -28.79 -39.88
CA ILE A 670 3.59 -28.05 -38.79
C ILE A 670 2.57 -28.93 -38.08
N TYR A 671 2.59 -28.88 -36.75
CA TYR A 671 1.72 -29.66 -35.88
C TYR A 671 0.97 -28.77 -34.90
N ALA A 672 -0.26 -29.16 -34.56
CA ALA A 672 -1.08 -28.46 -33.57
C ALA A 672 -1.59 -29.47 -32.52
N PRO A 673 -1.80 -29.05 -31.27
CA PRO A 673 -2.35 -29.94 -30.25
C PRO A 673 -3.84 -30.12 -30.50
N VAL A 674 -4.40 -31.29 -30.20
CA VAL A 674 -5.88 -31.49 -30.23
C VAL A 674 -6.62 -30.64 -29.18
N ASP A 675 -5.87 -30.14 -28.19
CA ASP A 675 -6.35 -29.26 -27.13
C ASP A 675 -6.79 -27.89 -27.69
N LYS A 676 -8.10 -27.65 -27.70
CA LYS A 676 -8.70 -26.41 -28.20
C LYS A 676 -8.38 -25.20 -27.32
N GLU A 677 -8.15 -25.39 -26.02
CA GLU A 677 -7.72 -24.32 -25.10
C GLU A 677 -6.35 -23.80 -25.52
N VAL A 678 -5.40 -24.70 -25.74
CA VAL A 678 -4.02 -24.36 -26.14
C VAL A 678 -3.98 -23.78 -27.56
N GLN A 679 -4.75 -24.33 -28.50
CA GLN A 679 -4.90 -23.73 -29.84
C GLN A 679 -5.44 -22.30 -29.74
N GLN A 680 -6.46 -22.08 -28.92
CA GLN A 680 -7.04 -20.76 -28.72
C GLN A 680 -5.97 -19.80 -28.19
N VAL A 681 -5.31 -20.13 -27.07
CA VAL A 681 -4.25 -19.29 -26.48
C VAL A 681 -3.15 -18.99 -27.51
N PHE A 682 -2.70 -19.98 -28.28
CA PHE A 682 -1.70 -19.80 -29.34
C PHE A 682 -2.12 -18.76 -30.38
N ILE A 683 -3.34 -18.91 -30.92
CA ILE A 683 -3.88 -17.98 -31.91
C ILE A 683 -4.04 -16.59 -31.29
N GLN A 684 -4.53 -16.49 -30.05
CA GLN A 684 -4.81 -15.22 -29.40
C GLN A 684 -3.55 -14.46 -28.98
N GLN A 685 -2.51 -15.15 -28.53
CA GLN A 685 -1.30 -14.50 -28.02
C GLN A 685 -0.21 -14.34 -29.07
N LEU A 686 -0.02 -15.34 -29.94
CA LEU A 686 1.11 -15.40 -30.88
C LEU A 686 0.72 -15.12 -32.33
N LEU A 687 -0.53 -15.36 -32.74
CA LEU A 687 -0.98 -15.17 -34.14
C LEU A 687 -1.98 -14.01 -34.34
N LYS A 688 -1.97 -12.99 -33.48
CA LYS A 688 -2.93 -11.85 -33.47
C LYS A 688 -3.21 -11.24 -34.85
N THR A 689 -2.20 -11.15 -35.72
CA THR A 689 -2.28 -10.56 -37.06
C THR A 689 -3.01 -11.43 -38.09
N ILE A 690 -3.08 -12.74 -37.86
CA ILE A 690 -3.72 -13.71 -38.79
C ILE A 690 -5.23 -13.78 -38.54
N LYS A 691 -5.70 -13.50 -37.31
CA LYS A 691 -7.14 -13.48 -36.97
C LYS A 691 -7.97 -12.52 -37.85
N SER A 692 -7.37 -11.44 -38.36
CA SER A 692 -8.07 -10.48 -39.24
C SER A 692 -8.18 -10.93 -40.70
N LYS A 693 -7.51 -12.03 -41.07
CA LYS A 693 -7.64 -12.70 -42.37
C LYS A 693 -8.20 -14.10 -42.12
N GLU A 694 -9.52 -14.20 -41.95
CA GLU A 694 -10.28 -15.37 -41.47
C GLU A 694 -10.11 -16.71 -42.24
N ASN A 695 -9.17 -16.86 -43.18
CA ASN A 695 -9.03 -18.07 -44.00
C ASN A 695 -7.59 -18.57 -44.27
N SER A 696 -6.56 -18.10 -43.55
CA SER A 696 -5.15 -18.36 -43.93
C SER A 696 -4.29 -19.10 -42.90
N LEU A 697 -4.86 -20.03 -42.13
CA LEU A 697 -4.06 -21.02 -41.38
C LEU A 697 -3.96 -22.30 -42.21
N LYS A 698 -2.73 -22.72 -42.54
CA LYS A 698 -2.51 -24.00 -43.20
C LYS A 698 -3.02 -25.12 -42.29
N THR A 699 -3.67 -26.13 -42.85
CA THR A 699 -4.15 -27.28 -42.08
C THR A 699 -2.95 -27.98 -41.43
N SER A 700 -2.78 -27.76 -40.14
CA SER A 700 -1.83 -28.49 -39.31
C SER A 700 -2.41 -29.86 -38.96
N GLN A 701 -1.55 -30.87 -38.85
CA GLN A 701 -1.98 -32.16 -38.31
C GLN A 701 -2.20 -32.00 -36.79
N GLU A 702 -3.43 -32.25 -36.33
CA GLU A 702 -3.77 -32.22 -34.91
C GLU A 702 -3.34 -33.54 -34.24
N LEU A 703 -2.53 -33.45 -33.19
CA LEU A 703 -2.00 -34.61 -32.44
C LEU A 703 -2.09 -34.36 -30.92
N GLN A 704 -2.12 -35.44 -30.14
CA GLN A 704 -1.88 -35.34 -28.69
C GLN A 704 -0.46 -34.87 -28.44
N GLU A 705 -0.19 -34.02 -27.43
CA GLU A 705 1.12 -33.37 -27.28
C GLU A 705 2.28 -34.37 -27.15
N PHE A 706 2.11 -35.48 -26.43
CA PHE A 706 3.12 -36.53 -26.34
C PHE A 706 3.39 -37.23 -27.68
N GLU A 707 2.35 -37.47 -28.47
CA GLU A 707 2.49 -38.03 -29.82
C GLU A 707 3.12 -37.02 -30.78
N MET A 708 2.78 -35.74 -30.64
CA MET A 708 3.37 -34.64 -31.39
C MET A 708 4.86 -34.55 -31.14
N MET A 709 5.30 -34.56 -29.87
CA MET A 709 6.72 -34.52 -29.52
C MET A 709 7.50 -35.71 -30.12
N ARG A 710 6.91 -36.90 -30.08
CA ARG A 710 7.49 -38.10 -30.72
C ARG A 710 7.53 -37.98 -32.24
N THR A 711 6.49 -37.42 -32.84
CA THR A 711 6.39 -37.24 -34.29
C THR A 711 7.39 -36.20 -34.79
N VAL A 712 7.51 -35.07 -34.09
CA VAL A 712 8.51 -34.03 -34.37
C VAL A 712 9.93 -34.60 -34.33
N LEU A 713 10.24 -35.44 -33.33
CA LEU A 713 11.53 -36.13 -33.27
C LEU A 713 11.71 -37.14 -34.41
N ARG A 714 10.67 -37.95 -34.70
CA ARG A 714 10.71 -38.97 -35.76
C ARG A 714 10.95 -38.36 -37.14
N ASP A 715 10.28 -37.26 -37.45
CA ASP A 715 10.46 -36.53 -38.70
C ASP A 715 11.92 -36.12 -38.88
N PHE A 716 12.52 -35.61 -37.81
CA PHE A 716 13.92 -35.20 -37.80
C PHE A 716 14.89 -36.39 -37.96
N GLU A 717 14.70 -37.48 -37.21
CA GLU A 717 15.56 -38.67 -37.29
C GLU A 717 15.46 -39.38 -38.65
N SER A 718 14.34 -39.26 -39.34
CA SER A 718 14.19 -39.75 -40.72
C SER A 718 14.96 -38.91 -41.77
N GLN A 719 15.46 -37.74 -41.39
CA GLN A 719 16.13 -36.74 -42.24
C GLN A 719 15.29 -36.19 -43.42
N GLN A 720 13.98 -36.39 -43.40
CA GLN A 720 13.08 -35.97 -44.49
C GLN A 720 12.44 -34.60 -44.26
N ALA A 721 12.14 -34.26 -43.01
CA ALA A 721 11.48 -33.01 -42.65
C ALA A 721 11.91 -32.52 -41.25
N GLY A 722 11.80 -31.23 -41.01
CA GLY A 722 11.91 -30.63 -39.68
C GLY A 722 10.52 -30.29 -39.15
N GLY A 723 10.07 -31.03 -38.14
CA GLY A 723 8.82 -30.75 -37.46
C GLY A 723 8.89 -29.55 -36.53
N ILE A 724 7.84 -28.73 -36.50
CA ILE A 724 7.59 -27.70 -35.49
C ILE A 724 6.20 -27.91 -34.89
N GLY A 725 6.12 -27.86 -33.57
CA GLY A 725 4.87 -27.98 -32.81
C GLY A 725 4.77 -26.91 -31.73
N PHE A 726 3.60 -26.83 -31.12
CA PHE A 726 3.37 -26.03 -29.93
C PHE A 726 2.47 -26.77 -28.94
N GLY A 727 2.56 -26.41 -27.66
CA GLY A 727 1.75 -26.98 -26.61
C GLY A 727 1.85 -26.19 -25.30
N SER A 728 1.14 -26.64 -24.27
CA SER A 728 1.34 -26.15 -22.90
C SER A 728 2.77 -26.44 -22.45
N LEU A 729 3.47 -25.43 -21.96
CA LEU A 729 4.85 -25.54 -21.50
C LEU A 729 4.97 -26.54 -20.35
N SER A 730 3.99 -26.57 -19.43
CA SER A 730 3.93 -27.55 -18.34
C SER A 730 3.84 -29.01 -18.81
N LYS A 731 3.32 -29.28 -20.02
CA LYS A 731 3.31 -30.62 -20.63
C LYS A 731 4.62 -30.95 -21.38
N ILE A 732 5.33 -29.93 -21.86
CA ILE A 732 6.54 -30.08 -22.70
C ILE A 732 7.83 -30.12 -21.87
N ILE A 733 7.88 -29.43 -20.73
CA ILE A 733 9.07 -29.43 -19.87
C ILE A 733 9.33 -30.84 -19.31
N GLY A 734 10.61 -31.22 -19.24
CA GLY A 734 11.02 -32.54 -18.77
C GLY A 734 10.98 -33.62 -19.85
N GLN A 735 10.64 -33.26 -21.09
CA GLN A 735 10.57 -34.18 -22.22
C GLN A 735 11.87 -34.15 -23.03
N CYS A 736 12.38 -35.34 -23.35
CA CYS A 736 13.65 -35.54 -24.05
C CYS A 736 13.57 -35.36 -25.57
N SER A 737 12.35 -35.37 -26.12
CA SER A 737 12.17 -35.46 -27.57
C SER A 737 12.26 -34.12 -28.29
N VAL A 738 12.15 -33.01 -27.56
CA VAL A 738 11.96 -31.69 -28.15
C VAL A 738 12.75 -30.61 -27.42
N TYR A 739 13.13 -29.58 -28.17
CA TYR A 739 13.79 -28.38 -27.67
C TYR A 739 12.82 -27.19 -27.72
N PRO A 740 12.52 -26.53 -26.58
CA PRO A 740 11.68 -25.34 -26.57
C PRO A 740 12.46 -24.11 -27.06
N LEU A 741 11.95 -23.48 -28.12
CA LEU A 741 12.55 -22.30 -28.73
C LEU A 741 12.24 -21.04 -27.92
N ALA A 742 13.23 -20.16 -27.82
CA ALA A 742 13.02 -18.79 -27.36
C ALA A 742 12.17 -18.01 -28.36
N LEU A 743 11.22 -17.22 -27.87
CA LEU A 743 10.36 -16.40 -28.71
C LEU A 743 10.89 -14.96 -28.78
N GLN A 744 11.04 -14.45 -30.00
CA GLN A 744 11.47 -13.07 -30.23
C GLN A 744 10.33 -12.25 -30.83
N ILE A 745 9.99 -11.15 -30.17
CA ILE A 745 9.13 -10.11 -30.75
C ILE A 745 10.02 -9.12 -31.49
N GLU A 746 9.58 -8.60 -32.64
CA GLU A 746 10.32 -7.60 -33.40
C GLU A 746 10.76 -6.42 -32.51
N GLY A 747 12.03 -6.02 -32.65
CA GLY A 747 12.62 -4.95 -31.84
C GLY A 747 12.90 -5.29 -30.37
N LYS A 748 12.70 -6.54 -29.94
CA LYS A 748 13.01 -7.01 -28.57
C LYS A 748 13.99 -8.19 -28.58
N PRO A 749 14.73 -8.40 -27.49
CA PRO A 749 15.57 -9.59 -27.35
C PRO A 749 14.72 -10.88 -27.32
N PRO A 750 15.26 -12.01 -27.79
CA PRO A 750 14.63 -13.32 -27.67
C PRO A 750 14.42 -13.68 -26.19
N ILE A 751 13.27 -14.28 -25.87
CA ILE A 751 12.89 -14.64 -24.51
C ILE A 751 12.77 -16.16 -24.43
N GLN A 752 13.71 -16.79 -23.74
CA GLN A 752 13.72 -18.23 -23.49
C GLN A 752 12.79 -18.57 -22.31
N PRO A 753 11.73 -19.39 -22.52
CA PRO A 753 10.79 -19.76 -21.44
C PRO A 753 11.38 -20.65 -20.34
N VAL A 754 12.50 -21.33 -20.61
CA VAL A 754 13.09 -22.35 -19.72
C VAL A 754 14.48 -21.94 -19.24
N ILE A 755 14.71 -22.06 -17.94
CA ILE A 755 16.02 -21.81 -17.31
C ILE A 755 16.52 -23.06 -16.58
N LEU A 756 17.84 -23.17 -16.49
CA LEU A 756 18.53 -24.14 -15.66
C LEU A 756 18.45 -23.74 -14.18
N SER A 757 18.74 -24.68 -13.27
CA SER A 757 18.77 -24.43 -11.82
C SER A 757 19.74 -23.33 -11.37
N ASN A 758 20.69 -22.92 -12.23
CA ASN A 758 21.62 -21.81 -12.00
C ASN A 758 21.09 -20.47 -12.57
N ASN A 759 19.82 -20.39 -12.92
CA ASN A 759 19.13 -19.24 -13.54
C ASN A 759 19.65 -18.82 -14.92
N GLN A 760 20.46 -19.64 -15.59
CA GLN A 760 20.84 -19.40 -16.98
C GLN A 760 19.79 -19.95 -17.94
N SER A 761 19.62 -19.29 -19.09
CA SER A 761 18.77 -19.80 -20.17
C SER A 761 19.37 -21.08 -20.76
N ILE A 762 18.52 -22.00 -21.21
CA ILE A 762 19.00 -23.15 -21.98
C ILE A 762 19.57 -22.66 -23.33
N GLU A 763 20.66 -23.28 -23.77
CA GLU A 763 21.28 -23.04 -25.06
C GLU A 763 21.07 -24.25 -25.99
N PRO A 764 21.21 -24.11 -27.32
CA PRO A 764 21.05 -25.24 -28.25
C PRO A 764 21.94 -26.46 -27.97
N ASN A 765 23.13 -26.22 -27.39
CA ASN A 765 24.07 -27.27 -27.00
C ASN A 765 23.79 -27.87 -25.62
N THR A 766 22.78 -27.38 -24.89
CA THR A 766 22.41 -27.87 -23.58
C THR A 766 21.74 -29.23 -23.73
N ASP A 767 22.35 -30.27 -23.18
CA ASP A 767 21.72 -31.59 -23.13
C ASP A 767 20.57 -31.58 -22.12
N LEU A 768 19.34 -31.49 -22.61
CA LEU A 768 18.13 -31.49 -21.78
C LEU A 768 17.76 -32.88 -21.27
N CYS A 769 18.31 -33.95 -21.85
CA CYS A 769 18.04 -35.31 -21.44
C CYS A 769 18.85 -35.71 -20.21
N ASP A 770 20.15 -35.48 -20.26
CA ASP A 770 21.05 -35.75 -19.14
C ASP A 770 20.76 -34.82 -17.94
N ARG A 771 20.12 -33.68 -18.23
CA ARG A 771 19.73 -32.66 -17.26
C ARG A 771 18.26 -32.71 -16.86
N LYS A 772 17.56 -33.83 -17.09
CA LYS A 772 16.14 -33.96 -16.71
C LYS A 772 15.93 -33.62 -15.24
N GLY A 773 15.04 -32.65 -14.98
CA GLY A 773 14.75 -32.14 -13.63
C GLY A 773 15.68 -31.01 -13.13
N SER A 774 16.68 -30.61 -13.90
CA SER A 774 17.57 -29.47 -13.59
C SER A 774 17.27 -28.21 -14.43
N TYR A 775 16.12 -28.20 -15.10
CA TYR A 775 15.55 -27.03 -15.75
C TYR A 775 14.06 -26.91 -15.44
N HIS A 776 13.57 -25.69 -15.44
CA HIS A 776 12.20 -25.35 -15.07
C HIS A 776 11.74 -24.08 -15.80
N PRO A 777 10.43 -23.77 -15.83
CA PRO A 777 9.98 -22.49 -16.36
C PRO A 777 10.67 -21.33 -15.63
N ASN A 778 10.96 -20.26 -16.37
CA ASN A 778 11.42 -19.02 -15.79
C ASN A 778 10.24 -18.25 -15.17
N SER A 779 9.90 -18.56 -13.92
CA SER A 779 8.69 -18.08 -13.23
C SER A 779 8.45 -16.56 -13.37
N GLU A 780 9.53 -15.79 -13.29
CA GLU A 780 9.48 -14.33 -13.34
C GLU A 780 8.98 -13.81 -14.70
N LEU A 781 9.31 -14.49 -15.81
CA LEU A 781 8.83 -14.11 -17.14
C LEU A 781 7.31 -14.34 -17.32
N PHE A 782 6.77 -15.38 -16.69
CA PHE A 782 5.32 -15.67 -16.75
C PHE A 782 4.55 -14.74 -15.81
N ARG A 783 5.04 -14.53 -14.59
CA ARG A 783 4.41 -13.65 -13.59
C ARG A 783 4.36 -12.18 -14.04
N THR A 784 5.38 -11.72 -14.75
CA THR A 784 5.41 -10.35 -15.30
C THR A 784 4.76 -10.24 -16.69
N GLY A 785 4.31 -11.34 -17.28
CA GLY A 785 3.77 -11.35 -18.65
C GLY A 785 4.81 -10.97 -19.72
N ARG A 786 6.11 -11.12 -19.43
CA ARG A 786 7.20 -10.79 -20.36
C ARG A 786 7.37 -11.87 -21.43
N TYR A 787 7.11 -13.14 -21.11
CA TYR A 787 7.12 -14.19 -22.13
C TYR A 787 5.90 -14.07 -23.05
N PRO A 788 6.05 -14.01 -24.39
CA PRO A 788 4.94 -13.72 -25.31
C PRO A 788 3.79 -14.71 -25.26
N GLY A 789 4.08 -15.98 -24.94
CA GLY A 789 3.08 -17.05 -24.83
C GLY A 789 2.52 -17.25 -23.41
N ALA A 790 2.84 -16.40 -22.44
CA ALA A 790 2.38 -16.57 -21.06
C ALA A 790 0.90 -16.22 -20.88
N TYR A 791 0.21 -16.96 -20.02
CA TYR A 791 -1.18 -16.69 -19.63
C TYR A 791 -1.44 -17.14 -18.19
N ALA A 792 -2.38 -16.47 -17.52
CA ALA A 792 -2.83 -16.86 -16.18
C ALA A 792 -3.92 -17.92 -16.28
N ILE A 793 -3.90 -18.90 -15.38
CA ILE A 793 -4.98 -19.86 -15.16
C ILE A 793 -5.77 -19.35 -13.95
N ALA A 794 -7.09 -19.27 -14.08
CA ALA A 794 -7.94 -18.73 -13.03
C ALA A 794 -9.18 -19.57 -12.77
N VAL A 795 -9.63 -19.53 -11.52
CA VAL A 795 -10.97 -19.99 -11.13
C VAL A 795 -11.96 -18.87 -11.46
N VAL A 796 -12.94 -19.17 -12.29
CA VAL A 796 -14.02 -18.27 -12.72
C VAL A 796 -15.33 -18.71 -12.08
N TYR A 797 -16.00 -17.79 -11.39
CA TYR A 797 -17.23 -18.04 -10.65
C TYR A 797 -18.18 -16.83 -10.73
N PRO A 798 -19.49 -17.01 -10.48
CA PRO A 798 -20.47 -15.93 -10.66
C PRO A 798 -20.38 -14.88 -9.55
N ILE A 799 -20.64 -13.62 -9.89
CA ILE A 799 -20.83 -12.49 -8.96
C ILE A 799 -22.30 -12.49 -8.49
N ASP A 800 -22.73 -13.58 -7.89
CA ASP A 800 -24.09 -13.78 -7.41
C ASP A 800 -24.06 -14.28 -5.96
N ASN A 801 -24.47 -13.43 -5.03
CA ASN A 801 -24.50 -13.74 -3.59
C ASN A 801 -25.55 -14.82 -3.22
N ASN A 802 -26.47 -15.16 -4.13
CA ASN A 802 -27.40 -16.26 -3.92
C ASN A 802 -26.76 -17.63 -4.25
N ARG A 803 -25.60 -17.64 -4.92
CA ARG A 803 -24.86 -18.85 -5.24
C ARG A 803 -23.79 -19.12 -4.19
N SER A 804 -23.45 -20.39 -4.03
CA SER A 804 -22.43 -20.83 -3.10
C SER A 804 -21.07 -20.18 -3.42
N PRO A 805 -20.32 -19.65 -2.44
CA PRO A 805 -18.99 -19.06 -2.65
C PRO A 805 -17.90 -20.13 -2.88
N ILE A 806 -18.27 -21.35 -3.27
CA ILE A 806 -17.35 -22.48 -3.40
C ILE A 806 -16.22 -22.21 -4.41
N GLY A 807 -16.47 -21.47 -5.49
CA GLY A 807 -15.44 -21.08 -6.45
C GLY A 807 -14.37 -20.19 -5.83
N GLU A 808 -14.78 -19.16 -5.09
CA GLU A 808 -13.87 -18.29 -4.33
C GLU A 808 -13.07 -19.10 -3.29
N LYS A 809 -13.73 -20.02 -2.58
CA LYS A 809 -13.08 -20.86 -1.58
C LYS A 809 -12.10 -21.87 -2.19
N PHE A 810 -12.42 -22.42 -3.35
CA PHE A 810 -11.51 -23.29 -4.08
C PHE A 810 -10.27 -22.54 -4.56
N ALA A 811 -10.44 -21.32 -5.08
CA ALA A 811 -9.32 -20.45 -5.42
C ALA A 811 -8.45 -20.14 -4.18
N GLN A 812 -9.04 -19.86 -3.02
CA GLN A 812 -8.30 -19.67 -1.76
C GLN A 812 -7.50 -20.92 -1.35
N VAL A 813 -8.05 -22.13 -1.54
CA VAL A 813 -7.36 -23.41 -1.32
C VAL A 813 -6.10 -23.51 -2.19
N LEU A 814 -6.23 -23.22 -3.48
CA LEU A 814 -5.11 -23.29 -4.42
C LEU A 814 -4.08 -22.17 -4.21
N LYS A 815 -4.50 -21.02 -3.69
CA LYS A 815 -3.63 -19.89 -3.36
C LYS A 815 -2.85 -20.08 -2.05
N THR A 816 -3.12 -21.08 -1.22
CA THR A 816 -2.29 -21.38 -0.03
C THR A 816 -0.86 -21.76 -0.41
N LYS A 817 0.13 -21.68 0.49
CA LYS A 817 1.51 -22.13 0.22
C LYS A 817 1.57 -23.60 -0.15
N GLU A 818 0.81 -24.43 0.56
CA GLU A 818 0.65 -25.84 0.21
C GLU A 818 0.04 -25.99 -1.18
N GLY A 819 -1.03 -25.27 -1.50
CA GLY A 819 -1.66 -25.26 -2.83
C GLY A 819 -0.70 -24.85 -3.95
N GLN A 820 0.03 -23.74 -3.78
CA GLN A 820 1.03 -23.26 -4.74
C GLN A 820 2.19 -24.25 -4.91
N ARG A 821 2.63 -24.92 -3.83
CA ARG A 821 3.62 -25.99 -3.93
C ARG A 821 3.10 -27.17 -4.74
N LEU A 822 1.85 -27.58 -4.54
CA LEU A 822 1.23 -28.65 -5.32
C LEU A 822 1.14 -28.27 -6.80
N LEU A 823 0.69 -27.06 -7.13
CA LEU A 823 0.64 -26.56 -8.51
C LEU A 823 2.03 -26.46 -9.15
N LYS A 824 3.05 -26.04 -8.41
CA LYS A 824 4.44 -26.04 -8.90
C LYS A 824 4.91 -27.46 -9.28
N LEU A 825 4.54 -28.47 -8.50
CA LEU A 825 4.92 -29.86 -8.79
C LEU A 825 4.27 -30.39 -10.08
N THR A 826 3.09 -29.87 -10.46
CA THR A 826 2.45 -30.23 -11.74
C THR A 826 3.08 -29.56 -12.96
N GLY A 827 4.14 -28.77 -12.77
CA GLY A 827 4.83 -28.04 -13.84
C GLY A 827 4.25 -26.66 -14.14
N LEU A 828 3.21 -26.23 -13.43
CA LEU A 828 2.68 -24.86 -13.52
C LEU A 828 3.62 -23.87 -12.83
N VAL A 829 3.52 -22.61 -13.22
CA VAL A 829 4.24 -21.51 -12.56
C VAL A 829 3.38 -20.97 -11.42
N PRO A 830 3.86 -21.02 -10.16
CA PRO A 830 3.13 -20.48 -9.02
C PRO A 830 3.03 -18.95 -9.10
N LEU A 831 2.12 -18.37 -8.31
CA LEU A 831 1.91 -16.93 -8.20
C LEU A 831 3.09 -16.19 -7.52
N GLU A 832 3.88 -16.90 -6.73
CA GLU A 832 5.00 -16.37 -5.92
C GLU A 832 6.38 -16.77 -6.44
#